data_AF-A0A8H2XXB2-F1
#
_entry.id   AF-A0A8H2XXB2-F1
#
_cell.length_a   1.000
_cell.length_b   1.000
_cell.length_c   1.000
_cell.angle_alpha   90.00
_cell.angle_beta   90.00
_cell.angle_gamma   90.00
#
_symmetry.space_group_name_H-M   'P 1'
#
loop_
_entity.id
_entity.type
_entity.pdbx_description
1 polymer ?
#
loop_
_entity_poly.entity_id
_entity_poly.type
_entity_poly.pdbx_seq_one_letter_code
_entity_poly.pdbx_strand_id
1 'polypeptide(L)'
;MTSARRAPGGLSTYTRPQVSGTQSIWRCRLFETTRIDEPGHINGTIAPLKLHAPSYMHPPLLTSVFGSFYLLGGVIAQSYVEPSTFLGQISRPIVPYTFRPTKVHSTNGTVTNADGLVQSSGPSGRNGTLPTTTLSPNSSVIMDFGLDVGGYPVFEFAAGSSGDRATIRYTVSESLAALEPGVGDGFPYKGHAGARFRSEVIPVSGWGERWLGTGIQGGQRFILIEHIAGTLDVAINEVGFQAVTDVTPISELPGSFNSSDEYLNELWATGARTVQLGCASKGTETPAWHVSAIGTFIESKNVAIHQRSQNWGEIDFSLSLYIINGSIFTVNKGSQYAPDPGATEFYLIAGSNGTGTFSRYSGSSIDLPSGVLTTGKWHNVKFSVRGDSNATMSASIDGTEVGTISYDGISPAGSLGLSAGNDTAAIVKDLLVQDAEGKTLYLNSLTSQSALEDFATGTNYYGICFDGAKRDRVVWAGDFSIFGPTIFYSTANIEAVAGSLLLFTGVQDTQGQISSAVLPSVVPSEVPTNDWDSGNFYSLIYAISSANAWYEWYQYTGDTRFVDKWWPVIKRDIAYGLSFLDQETGLITVSGVAAMDFDYYDGPTPGTHIGANSIVVWALRNAALMSDSLGDSVASGYRETANNIEKAVNEWLFSNSTGAYMLVDGNTTVGISQDGNSYAILSGIANASGAPSSAGAVIEAMRSLNTPFGPLSFSNTTRFLPIVSPYASGFHTWAAFEAGMDDEAISLMRAVWKNQTDVNNPWYTGMTWEFINGTTGEPYRPMYSSQAHGWGSAPTWQLSRYVLGVAPATPGYSTWSFAPRTVNLTFANGRVPTPWGSIVAGWEDTGSTFSMQITAPAGTNGTIVIPGGGNKTVAINGVEVTASGNATLPESVTWAGVEGSAYRVNVTGGTGTFIISAS
;
A
#
# COMPACT_ATOMS: atom_id res chain seq x y z
N MET A 1 11.26 -50.86 10.80
CA MET A 1 11.77 -51.79 11.84
C MET A 1 13.20 -51.39 12.18
N THR A 2 13.48 -51.27 13.50
CA THR A 2 14.80 -51.26 14.21
C THR A 2 15.84 -50.20 13.81
N SER A 3 16.47 -49.41 14.69
CA SER A 3 16.57 -49.32 16.17
C SER A 3 17.47 -48.09 16.49
N ALA A 4 17.07 -47.09 17.29
CA ALA A 4 17.14 -46.95 18.75
C ALA A 4 18.48 -46.46 19.38
N ARG A 5 18.40 -45.24 19.97
CA ARG A 5 18.96 -44.70 21.26
C ARG A 5 20.50 -44.60 21.51
N ARG A 6 20.99 -43.39 21.86
CA ARG A 6 21.26 -42.88 23.24
C ARG A 6 21.94 -41.49 23.22
N ALA A 7 21.63 -40.69 24.25
CA ALA A 7 22.06 -39.31 24.57
C ALA A 7 23.35 -39.29 25.45
N PRO A 8 23.68 -38.24 26.25
CA PRO A 8 23.98 -36.81 25.94
C PRO A 8 25.29 -36.31 26.63
N GLY A 9 25.69 -35.04 26.40
CA GLY A 9 26.41 -34.23 27.41
C GLY A 9 27.64 -33.46 26.93
N GLY A 10 27.73 -32.19 27.32
CA GLY A 10 28.97 -31.40 27.23
C GLY A 10 28.77 -29.88 27.30
N LEU A 11 28.63 -29.35 28.52
CA LEU A 11 28.73 -27.92 28.84
C LEU A 11 30.12 -27.36 28.49
N SER A 12 30.18 -26.11 28.03
CA SER A 12 31.29 -25.21 28.34
C SER A 12 30.77 -23.83 28.77
N THR A 13 31.36 -23.35 29.86
CA THR A 13 31.10 -22.13 30.59
C THR A 13 32.27 -21.15 30.40
N TYR A 14 32.11 -19.91 30.89
CA TYR A 14 33.12 -18.85 31.13
C TYR A 14 33.53 -18.00 29.89
N THR A 15 33.62 -16.65 29.92
CA THR A 15 33.51 -15.63 30.98
C THR A 15 33.40 -14.23 30.37
N ARG A 16 32.68 -13.31 31.03
CA ARG A 16 32.88 -11.84 30.92
C ARG A 16 34.11 -11.41 31.71
N PRO A 17 34.78 -10.31 31.33
CA PRO A 17 35.44 -9.44 32.29
C PRO A 17 34.69 -8.11 32.45
N GLN A 18 34.42 -7.75 33.70
CA GLN A 18 34.22 -6.37 34.12
C GLN A 18 35.58 -5.66 34.22
N VAL A 19 35.60 -4.38 33.86
CA VAL A 19 36.55 -3.40 34.43
C VAL A 19 35.77 -2.15 34.79
N SER A 20 36.04 -1.64 35.99
CA SER A 20 35.42 -0.51 36.67
C SER A 20 36.39 0.66 36.82
N GLY A 21 35.82 1.86 36.99
CA GLY A 21 36.45 3.05 37.58
C GLY A 21 36.99 4.08 36.56
N THR A 22 36.89 5.40 36.75
CA THR A 22 36.36 6.24 37.84
C THR A 22 36.45 7.72 37.40
N GLN A 23 35.49 8.54 37.86
CA GLN A 23 35.56 10.00 38.15
C GLN A 23 35.81 10.97 36.97
N SER A 24 35.10 12.11 36.82
CA SER A 24 35.32 13.31 37.66
C SER A 24 34.39 14.51 37.29
N ILE A 25 33.82 15.18 38.30
CA ILE A 25 33.43 16.64 38.48
C ILE A 25 32.26 17.20 37.60
N TRP A 26 31.21 17.93 38.05
CA TRP A 26 31.09 19.12 38.93
C TRP A 26 29.70 19.29 39.59
N ARG A 27 29.72 19.90 40.79
CA ARG A 27 28.57 20.47 41.54
C ARG A 27 28.35 21.94 41.16
N CYS A 28 27.09 22.42 41.12
CA CYS A 28 26.51 23.50 41.95
C CYS A 28 25.42 24.38 41.27
N ARG A 29 24.30 24.47 41.99
CA ARG A 29 23.47 25.65 42.36
C ARG A 29 22.35 26.18 41.44
N LEU A 30 21.15 26.03 42.01
CA LEU A 30 19.97 26.91 42.00
C LEU A 30 20.27 28.42 41.93
N PHE A 31 19.38 29.16 41.26
CA PHE A 31 18.74 30.38 41.78
C PHE A 31 17.35 30.63 41.14
N GLU A 32 16.44 31.11 41.98
CA GLU A 32 15.06 31.55 41.72
C GLU A 32 14.96 32.94 41.06
N THR A 33 13.70 33.38 40.86
CA THR A 33 13.15 34.75 40.70
C THR A 33 12.88 35.17 39.23
N THR A 34 11.78 35.83 38.83
CA THR A 34 10.60 36.45 39.49
C THR A 34 9.53 36.79 38.43
N ARG A 35 8.26 36.85 38.82
CA ARG A 35 7.14 37.55 38.14
C ARG A 35 7.35 39.08 38.14
N ILE A 36 6.86 39.79 37.11
CA ILE A 36 6.24 41.14 37.20
C ILE A 36 5.16 41.30 36.09
N ASP A 37 4.12 42.07 36.43
CA ASP A 37 2.81 42.33 35.83
C ASP A 37 2.72 43.17 34.51
N GLU A 38 1.52 43.09 33.93
CA GLU A 38 0.77 43.83 32.87
C GLU A 38 0.86 45.41 32.80
N PRO A 39 0.10 46.14 31.93
CA PRO A 39 -0.42 45.91 30.56
C PRO A 39 -0.27 47.15 29.61
N GLY A 40 -0.63 47.02 28.33
CA GLY A 40 -0.75 48.14 27.37
C GLY A 40 -1.87 47.96 26.34
N HIS A 41 -2.89 48.82 26.43
CA HIS A 41 -4.05 48.99 25.53
C HIS A 41 -3.67 49.46 24.12
N ILE A 42 -4.39 48.97 23.07
CA ILE A 42 -4.92 49.81 21.95
C ILE A 42 -6.27 49.24 21.46
N ASN A 43 -7.23 50.16 21.25
CA ASN A 43 -8.62 50.02 20.80
C ASN A 43 -8.79 49.69 19.30
N GLY A 44 -9.95 49.10 18.93
CA GLY A 44 -10.39 48.98 17.54
C GLY A 44 -11.77 48.35 17.31
N THR A 45 -12.83 48.98 17.84
CA THR A 45 -14.24 49.08 17.36
C THR A 45 -14.94 47.92 16.63
N ILE A 46 -16.03 47.45 17.26
CA ILE A 46 -17.13 46.63 16.74
C ILE A 46 -18.26 47.54 16.20
N ALA A 47 -18.99 47.10 15.18
CA ALA A 47 -20.38 47.53 14.91
C ALA A 47 -21.29 46.28 14.66
N PRO A 48 -22.43 46.13 15.37
CA PRO A 48 -23.31 44.97 15.29
C PRO A 48 -24.60 45.25 14.50
N LEU A 49 -25.23 44.20 13.96
CA LEU A 49 -26.63 44.25 13.50
C LEU A 49 -27.48 43.18 14.21
N LYS A 50 -28.66 43.63 14.66
CA LYS A 50 -29.65 42.95 15.51
C LYS A 50 -30.72 42.22 14.69
N LEU A 51 -31.54 41.46 15.44
CA LEU A 51 -32.96 41.04 15.25
C LEU A 51 -33.09 39.58 14.78
N HIS A 52 -33.95 38.70 15.31
CA HIS A 52 -35.02 38.76 16.31
C HIS A 52 -35.36 37.31 16.72
N ALA A 53 -35.76 37.09 17.98
CA ALA A 53 -36.48 35.89 18.43
C ALA A 53 -37.97 36.21 18.60
N PRO A 54 -38.84 35.20 18.54
CA PRO A 54 -39.75 35.00 19.66
C PRO A 54 -39.85 33.52 20.10
N SER A 55 -40.38 33.38 21.31
CA SER A 55 -40.25 32.26 22.24
C SER A 55 -41.57 31.49 22.46
N TYR A 56 -41.45 30.33 23.15
CA TYR A 56 -42.47 29.47 23.82
C TYR A 56 -43.15 28.39 22.93
N MET A 57 -43.32 27.10 23.28
CA MET A 57 -43.44 26.35 24.55
C MET A 57 -43.06 24.85 24.35
N HIS A 58 -42.53 24.19 25.39
CA HIS A 58 -42.31 22.72 25.58
C HIS A 58 -43.52 22.05 26.29
N PRO A 59 -43.62 20.72 26.58
CA PRO A 59 -42.71 19.54 26.43
C PRO A 59 -43.44 18.22 25.95
N PRO A 60 -42.98 16.97 26.22
CA PRO A 60 -41.75 16.27 25.79
C PRO A 60 -42.02 14.86 25.16
N LEU A 61 -41.02 14.23 24.52
CA LEU A 61 -40.66 12.80 24.70
C LEU A 61 -39.47 12.40 23.79
N LEU A 62 -38.38 12.01 24.46
CA LEU A 62 -37.21 11.22 24.04
C LEU A 62 -36.83 11.15 22.54
N THR A 63 -35.73 11.81 22.16
CA THR A 63 -34.80 11.37 21.11
C THR A 63 -33.48 12.16 21.21
N SER A 64 -32.39 11.55 20.73
CA SER A 64 -31.02 12.06 20.54
C SER A 64 -30.09 12.22 21.76
N VAL A 65 -29.26 11.20 21.99
CA VAL A 65 -27.88 11.34 22.50
C VAL A 65 -26.95 10.81 21.43
N PHE A 66 -26.78 11.57 20.33
CA PHE A 66 -25.64 11.48 19.41
C PHE A 66 -25.57 12.83 18.70
N GLY A 67 -24.94 13.79 19.38
CA GLY A 67 -24.70 15.13 18.88
C GLY A 67 -23.24 15.49 19.12
N SER A 68 -22.47 15.48 18.04
CA SER A 68 -21.33 16.35 17.75
C SER A 68 -20.33 16.63 18.89
N PHE A 69 -19.32 15.76 19.00
CA PHE A 69 -17.99 16.13 19.53
C PHE A 69 -16.96 16.10 18.40
N TYR A 70 -17.02 17.08 17.51
CA TYR A 70 -15.84 17.55 16.77
C TYR A 70 -15.44 18.86 17.41
N LEU A 71 -14.49 18.81 18.36
CA LEU A 71 -13.57 19.89 18.76
C LEU A 71 -12.94 19.51 20.09
N LEU A 72 -11.76 18.89 20.00
CA LEU A 72 -10.58 19.12 20.83
C LEU A 72 -9.52 18.11 20.37
N GLY A 73 -8.96 18.37 19.17
CA GLY A 73 -7.70 17.77 18.76
C GLY A 73 -6.60 18.28 19.68
N GLY A 74 -6.26 17.47 20.69
CA GLY A 74 -5.13 17.71 21.57
C GLY A 74 -3.83 17.56 20.81
N VAL A 75 -3.25 18.70 20.43
CA VAL A 75 -1.84 19.01 20.20
C VAL A 75 -0.86 17.82 20.32
N ILE A 76 -0.49 17.25 19.18
CA ILE A 76 0.92 17.03 18.82
C ILE A 76 1.10 17.53 17.38
N ALA A 77 1.28 18.84 17.24
CA ALA A 77 1.92 19.38 16.05
C ALA A 77 3.43 19.10 16.20
N GLN A 78 3.84 17.83 16.02
CA GLN A 78 5.20 17.60 15.51
C GLN A 78 5.23 18.28 14.15
N SER A 79 6.30 19.02 13.88
CA SER A 79 6.44 19.94 12.74
C SER A 79 6.20 19.21 11.41
N TYR A 80 4.95 19.14 11.00
CA TYR A 80 4.53 18.57 9.74
C TYR A 80 4.91 19.57 8.64
N VAL A 81 5.78 19.13 7.74
CA VAL A 81 5.96 19.83 6.47
C VAL A 81 4.85 19.35 5.57
N GLU A 82 3.78 20.15 5.50
CA GLU A 82 2.71 19.96 4.51
C GLU A 82 3.35 19.79 3.12
N PRO A 83 2.92 18.77 2.33
CA PRO A 83 3.38 18.62 0.97
C PRO A 83 3.03 19.89 0.18
N SER A 84 3.87 20.21 -0.81
CA SER A 84 3.60 21.33 -1.70
C SER A 84 2.25 21.13 -2.42
N THR A 85 1.45 22.20 -2.54
CA THR A 85 0.24 22.19 -3.35
C THR A 85 0.59 22.34 -4.82
N PHE A 86 0.11 21.45 -5.70
CA PHE A 86 0.50 21.48 -7.12
C PHE A 86 -0.53 22.23 -7.96
N LEU A 87 -0.05 22.99 -8.96
CA LEU A 87 -0.90 23.63 -9.93
C LEU A 87 -1.59 22.57 -10.81
N GLY A 88 -2.92 22.63 -10.88
CA GLY A 88 -3.73 21.68 -11.67
C GLY A 88 -4.13 20.40 -10.91
N GLN A 89 -3.80 20.29 -9.62
CA GLN A 89 -4.46 19.29 -8.79
C GLN A 89 -5.94 19.56 -8.68
N ILE A 90 -6.72 18.50 -8.85
CA ILE A 90 -8.15 18.55 -8.61
C ILE A 90 -8.33 18.57 -7.08
N SER A 91 -8.82 19.70 -6.54
CA SER A 91 -9.29 19.74 -5.16
C SER A 91 -10.42 18.72 -5.04
N ARG A 92 -10.20 17.61 -4.33
CA ARG A 92 -11.17 16.51 -4.28
C ARG A 92 -12.40 16.91 -3.47
N PRO A 93 -13.58 17.10 -4.07
CA PRO A 93 -14.78 17.08 -3.27
C PRO A 93 -15.08 15.62 -2.94
N ILE A 94 -15.07 15.25 -1.66
CA ILE A 94 -15.67 13.99 -1.21
C ILE A 94 -17.19 14.20 -1.27
N VAL A 95 -17.75 14.21 -2.48
CA VAL A 95 -19.18 13.98 -2.65
C VAL A 95 -19.35 12.47 -2.52
N PRO A 96 -20.25 11.97 -1.65
CA PRO A 96 -20.43 10.54 -1.48
C PRO A 96 -21.06 9.96 -2.75
N TYR A 97 -20.21 9.50 -3.66
CA TYR A 97 -20.61 8.71 -4.81
C TYR A 97 -20.74 7.25 -4.41
N THR A 98 -21.68 6.53 -5.02
CA THR A 98 -21.85 5.09 -4.81
C THR A 98 -21.61 4.38 -6.14
N PHE A 99 -20.71 3.40 -6.15
CA PHE A 99 -20.60 2.42 -7.21
C PHE A 99 -21.77 1.45 -7.10
N ARG A 100 -22.53 1.27 -8.18
CA ARG A 100 -23.67 0.36 -8.23
C ARG A 100 -23.47 -0.69 -9.32
N PRO A 101 -24.08 -1.87 -9.20
CA PRO A 101 -23.93 -2.92 -10.19
C PRO A 101 -24.38 -2.48 -11.58
N THR A 102 -23.71 -3.01 -12.60
CA THR A 102 -24.01 -2.70 -14.01
C THR A 102 -24.78 -3.80 -14.70
N LYS A 103 -24.85 -4.99 -14.09
CA LYS A 103 -25.67 -6.10 -14.56
C LYS A 103 -25.95 -7.11 -13.45
N VAL A 104 -27.05 -7.83 -13.62
CA VAL A 104 -27.31 -9.09 -12.91
C VAL A 104 -26.47 -10.17 -13.57
N HIS A 105 -25.66 -10.90 -12.80
CA HIS A 105 -24.92 -12.05 -13.31
C HIS A 105 -25.79 -13.31 -13.28
N SER A 106 -26.38 -13.62 -12.14
CA SER A 106 -27.26 -14.79 -11.98
C SER A 106 -28.21 -14.62 -10.79
N THR A 107 -29.28 -15.40 -10.79
CA THR A 107 -30.24 -15.51 -9.68
C THR A 107 -30.46 -16.97 -9.33
N ASN A 108 -30.67 -17.26 -8.06
CA ASN A 108 -31.10 -18.57 -7.57
C ASN A 108 -32.36 -18.43 -6.70
N GLY A 109 -33.30 -19.37 -6.82
CA GLY A 109 -34.61 -19.26 -6.17
C GLY A 109 -35.53 -18.22 -6.82
N THR A 110 -36.42 -17.62 -6.03
CA THR A 110 -37.39 -16.63 -6.53
C THR A 110 -36.89 -15.20 -6.26
N VAL A 111 -36.42 -14.53 -7.30
CA VAL A 111 -36.00 -13.11 -7.29
C VAL A 111 -36.86 -12.34 -8.28
N THR A 112 -37.63 -11.36 -7.78
CA THR A 112 -38.49 -10.49 -8.62
C THR A 112 -37.77 -9.19 -8.94
N ASN A 113 -37.77 -8.81 -10.22
CA ASN A 113 -37.19 -7.57 -10.74
C ASN A 113 -35.69 -7.39 -10.40
N ALA A 114 -34.86 -8.42 -10.61
CA ALA A 114 -33.42 -8.38 -10.27
C ALA A 114 -32.69 -7.16 -10.86
N ASP A 115 -33.05 -6.75 -12.08
CA ASP A 115 -32.51 -5.55 -12.76
C ASP A 115 -32.83 -4.24 -12.04
N GLY A 116 -33.71 -4.24 -11.03
CA GLY A 116 -34.03 -3.06 -10.23
C GLY A 116 -32.84 -2.51 -9.44
N LEU A 117 -31.81 -3.32 -9.22
CA LEU A 117 -30.54 -2.93 -8.57
C LEU A 117 -29.45 -2.48 -9.56
N VAL A 118 -29.70 -2.56 -10.87
CA VAL A 118 -28.72 -2.23 -11.91
C VAL A 118 -28.79 -0.75 -12.27
N GLN A 119 -27.62 -0.13 -12.45
CA GLN A 119 -27.48 1.23 -12.99
C GLN A 119 -26.36 1.31 -14.03
N SER A 120 -26.30 2.44 -14.76
CA SER A 120 -25.17 2.73 -15.64
C SER A 120 -23.85 2.68 -14.87
N SER A 121 -22.78 2.29 -15.56
CA SER A 121 -21.47 2.13 -14.96
C SER A 121 -20.94 3.40 -14.30
N GLY A 122 -20.19 3.17 -13.23
CA GLY A 122 -19.43 4.20 -12.53
C GLY A 122 -20.08 4.74 -11.26
N PRO A 123 -19.31 5.55 -10.52
CA PRO A 123 -19.74 6.18 -9.29
C PRO A 123 -20.75 7.30 -9.60
N SER A 124 -21.93 7.27 -8.98
CA SER A 124 -22.97 8.28 -9.23
C SER A 124 -23.69 8.71 -7.95
N GLY A 125 -24.08 9.98 -7.92
CA GLY A 125 -24.89 10.53 -6.83
C GLY A 125 -26.26 9.83 -6.78
N ARG A 126 -26.92 9.92 -5.63
CA ARG A 126 -28.27 9.37 -5.47
C ARG A 126 -29.30 10.32 -6.10
N ASN A 127 -29.71 10.03 -7.33
CA ASN A 127 -30.71 10.83 -8.04
C ASN A 127 -31.94 9.99 -8.39
N GLY A 128 -33.13 10.48 -8.03
CA GLY A 128 -34.41 9.86 -8.39
C GLY A 128 -34.89 8.75 -7.44
N THR A 129 -36.00 8.11 -7.81
CA THR A 129 -36.56 6.95 -7.11
C THR A 129 -35.91 5.69 -7.64
N LEU A 130 -35.30 4.89 -6.77
CA LEU A 130 -34.65 3.64 -7.15
C LEU A 130 -35.68 2.50 -7.24
N PRO A 131 -35.67 1.68 -8.32
CA PRO A 131 -36.53 0.50 -8.41
C PRO A 131 -36.26 -0.49 -7.27
N THR A 132 -37.17 -1.44 -7.08
CA THR A 132 -37.06 -2.43 -6.00
C THR A 132 -36.87 -3.83 -6.56
N THR A 133 -35.88 -4.54 -6.03
CA THR A 133 -35.70 -5.99 -6.22
C THR A 133 -36.20 -6.74 -5.00
N THR A 134 -36.90 -7.85 -5.20
CA THR A 134 -37.48 -8.64 -4.10
C THR A 134 -36.91 -10.06 -4.08
N LEU A 135 -36.34 -10.45 -2.94
CA LEU A 135 -35.76 -11.78 -2.70
C LEU A 135 -36.66 -12.58 -1.76
N SER A 136 -37.23 -13.69 -2.24
CA SER A 136 -37.96 -14.62 -1.37
C SER A 136 -37.02 -15.43 -0.47
N PRO A 137 -37.52 -16.07 0.61
CA PRO A 137 -36.69 -16.91 1.48
C PRO A 137 -35.87 -17.94 0.71
N ASN A 138 -34.59 -18.09 1.05
CA ASN A 138 -33.62 -18.97 0.38
C ASN A 138 -33.33 -18.64 -1.09
N SER A 139 -33.59 -17.39 -1.53
CA SER A 139 -33.15 -16.91 -2.84
C SER A 139 -31.85 -16.10 -2.73
N SER A 140 -31.15 -15.99 -3.86
CA SER A 140 -29.95 -15.16 -3.97
C SER A 140 -29.79 -14.54 -5.34
N VAL A 141 -29.00 -13.46 -5.40
CA VAL A 141 -28.63 -12.78 -6.64
C VAL A 141 -27.14 -12.45 -6.62
N ILE A 142 -26.45 -12.70 -7.73
CA ILE A 142 -25.08 -12.25 -7.98
C ILE A 142 -25.15 -11.03 -8.89
N MET A 143 -24.56 -9.94 -8.44
CA MET A 143 -24.44 -8.70 -9.20
C MET A 143 -23.00 -8.49 -9.64
N ASP A 144 -22.80 -7.94 -10.85
CA ASP A 144 -21.49 -7.65 -11.43
C ASP A 144 -21.38 -6.13 -11.69
N PHE A 145 -20.30 -5.53 -11.21
CA PHE A 145 -20.00 -4.10 -11.37
C PHE A 145 -19.32 -3.79 -12.71
N GLY A 146 -18.85 -4.80 -13.43
CA GLY A 146 -18.14 -4.72 -14.71
C GLY A 146 -16.63 -4.55 -14.56
N LEU A 147 -16.19 -3.95 -13.46
CA LEU A 147 -14.82 -3.73 -13.04
C LEU A 147 -14.75 -3.73 -11.51
N ASP A 148 -13.56 -3.87 -10.95
CA ASP A 148 -13.37 -3.77 -9.50
C ASP A 148 -13.70 -2.36 -9.01
N VAL A 149 -14.50 -2.32 -7.94
CA VAL A 149 -14.89 -1.12 -7.21
C VAL A 149 -14.58 -1.31 -5.73
N GLY A 150 -14.60 -0.22 -4.96
CA GLY A 150 -14.32 -0.28 -3.54
C GLY A 150 -14.94 0.83 -2.71
N GLY A 151 -15.03 0.58 -1.41
CA GLY A 151 -15.59 1.53 -0.44
C GLY A 151 -16.47 0.86 0.60
N TYR A 152 -17.31 1.65 1.27
CA TYR A 152 -18.23 1.14 2.27
C TYR A 152 -19.41 0.44 1.60
N PRO A 153 -19.74 -0.81 1.96
CA PRO A 153 -20.90 -1.50 1.40
C PRO A 153 -22.18 -0.75 1.80
N VAL A 154 -23.12 -0.64 0.86
CA VAL A 154 -24.39 0.07 1.01
C VAL A 154 -25.52 -0.87 0.66
N PHE A 155 -26.56 -0.89 1.50
CA PHE A 155 -27.85 -1.50 1.20
C PHE A 155 -28.98 -0.54 1.55
N GLU A 156 -29.96 -0.37 0.68
CA GLU A 156 -31.20 0.33 1.02
C GLU A 156 -32.37 -0.63 0.93
N PHE A 157 -33.14 -0.75 2.01
CA PHE A 157 -34.31 -1.62 2.08
C PHE A 157 -35.60 -0.82 1.84
N ALA A 158 -36.60 -1.45 1.20
CA ALA A 158 -37.90 -0.81 0.96
C ALA A 158 -38.78 -0.86 2.22
N ALA A 159 -39.47 0.24 2.53
CA ALA A 159 -40.38 0.31 3.68
C ALA A 159 -41.60 -0.61 3.52
N GLY A 160 -42.00 -1.29 4.60
CA GLY A 160 -43.27 -2.02 4.70
C GLY A 160 -43.37 -3.35 3.95
N SER A 161 -42.35 -3.73 3.18
CA SER A 161 -42.26 -5.00 2.43
C SER A 161 -41.03 -5.85 2.79
N SER A 162 -40.11 -5.31 3.59
CA SER A 162 -38.99 -6.06 4.14
C SER A 162 -39.43 -6.80 5.41
N GLY A 163 -39.18 -8.11 5.46
CA GLY A 163 -39.54 -8.92 6.62
C GLY A 163 -38.95 -8.39 7.93
N ASP A 164 -39.80 -7.97 8.86
CA ASP A 164 -39.39 -7.88 10.26
C ASP A 164 -38.88 -9.27 10.67
N ARG A 165 -37.59 -9.37 11.02
CA ARG A 165 -36.83 -10.62 11.31
C ARG A 165 -36.27 -11.37 10.10
N ALA A 166 -36.28 -10.80 8.90
CA ALA A 166 -35.49 -11.32 7.79
C ALA A 166 -34.01 -10.94 7.96
N THR A 167 -33.13 -11.79 7.45
CA THR A 167 -31.69 -11.60 7.48
C THR A 167 -31.13 -11.89 6.09
N ILE A 168 -30.34 -10.95 5.58
CA ILE A 168 -29.54 -11.20 4.39
C ILE A 168 -28.07 -11.42 4.75
N ARG A 169 -27.35 -12.06 3.85
CA ARG A 169 -25.89 -12.06 3.83
C ARG A 169 -25.44 -11.48 2.50
N TYR A 170 -24.40 -10.67 2.52
CA TYR A 170 -23.65 -10.40 1.31
C TYR A 170 -22.27 -11.03 1.37
N THR A 171 -21.72 -11.40 0.21
CA THR A 171 -20.35 -11.90 0.03
C THR A 171 -19.75 -11.26 -1.21
N VAL A 172 -18.46 -10.88 -1.17
CA VAL A 172 -17.80 -10.13 -2.26
C VAL A 172 -16.55 -10.83 -2.79
N SER A 173 -16.26 -10.63 -4.08
CA SER A 173 -15.02 -11.06 -4.69
C SER A 173 -14.56 -10.18 -5.85
N GLU A 174 -13.26 -10.19 -6.17
CA GLU A 174 -12.71 -9.62 -7.42
C GLU A 174 -13.06 -10.50 -8.63
N SER A 175 -13.10 -11.82 -8.44
CA SER A 175 -13.41 -12.78 -9.51
C SER A 175 -14.55 -13.72 -9.13
N LEU A 176 -15.38 -14.06 -10.11
CA LEU A 176 -16.52 -14.96 -9.91
C LEU A 176 -16.09 -16.35 -9.44
N ALA A 177 -14.93 -16.84 -9.91
CA ALA A 177 -14.38 -18.13 -9.51
C ALA A 177 -13.93 -18.19 -8.05
N ALA A 178 -13.78 -17.05 -7.38
CA ALA A 178 -13.46 -16.97 -5.95
C ALA A 178 -14.68 -16.52 -5.11
N LEU A 179 -15.90 -16.57 -5.67
CA LEU A 179 -17.14 -16.23 -4.98
C LEU A 179 -17.92 -17.48 -4.58
N GLU A 180 -18.01 -17.75 -3.29
CA GLU A 180 -18.83 -18.84 -2.73
C GLU A 180 -19.81 -18.29 -1.68
N PRO A 181 -20.97 -18.95 -1.44
CA PRO A 181 -21.89 -18.59 -0.36
C PRO A 181 -21.22 -18.45 1.01
N GLY A 182 -21.16 -17.21 1.52
CA GLY A 182 -20.52 -16.90 2.79
C GLY A 182 -18.98 -16.93 2.81
N VAL A 183 -18.33 -17.16 1.67
CA VAL A 183 -16.88 -17.20 1.54
C VAL A 183 -16.44 -16.32 0.37
N GLY A 184 -15.93 -15.13 0.69
CA GLY A 184 -15.34 -14.20 -0.28
C GLY A 184 -13.83 -14.35 -0.39
N ASP A 185 -13.21 -13.64 -1.33
CA ASP A 185 -11.77 -13.72 -1.59
C ASP A 185 -10.92 -12.75 -0.76
N GLY A 186 -9.68 -13.12 -0.47
CA GLY A 186 -8.74 -12.30 0.28
C GLY A 186 -8.92 -12.42 1.80
N PHE A 187 -7.80 -12.40 2.52
CA PHE A 187 -7.77 -12.36 3.98
C PHE A 187 -6.99 -11.12 4.44
N PRO A 188 -7.57 -10.30 5.31
CA PRO A 188 -7.01 -9.00 5.67
C PRO A 188 -5.77 -9.11 6.54
N TYR A 189 -4.85 -8.16 6.34
CA TYR A 189 -3.72 -7.95 7.22
C TYR A 189 -4.18 -7.52 8.63
N LYS A 190 -3.66 -8.18 9.69
CA LYS A 190 -4.05 -7.90 11.08
C LYS A 190 -3.80 -6.43 11.42
N GLY A 191 -4.75 -5.82 12.12
CA GLY A 191 -4.65 -4.43 12.58
C GLY A 191 -5.20 -3.38 11.62
N HIS A 192 -5.53 -3.72 10.38
CA HIS A 192 -6.14 -2.75 9.44
C HIS A 192 -7.60 -2.42 9.81
N ALA A 193 -8.03 -1.17 9.53
CA ALA A 193 -9.34 -0.63 9.91
C ALA A 193 -10.52 -1.03 9.00
N GLY A 194 -10.24 -1.58 7.82
CA GLY A 194 -11.22 -2.15 6.89
C GLY A 194 -11.89 -3.44 7.37
N ALA A 195 -12.93 -3.86 6.64
CA ALA A 195 -13.70 -5.06 6.97
C ALA A 195 -12.81 -6.31 6.95
N ARG A 196 -12.91 -7.13 8.01
CA ARG A 196 -12.10 -8.35 8.11
C ARG A 196 -12.62 -9.45 7.19
N PHE A 197 -13.93 -9.56 7.14
CA PHE A 197 -14.63 -10.60 6.41
C PHE A 197 -15.14 -10.03 5.09
N ARG A 198 -14.96 -10.80 4.03
CA ARG A 198 -15.47 -10.51 2.69
C ARG A 198 -16.92 -11.00 2.56
N SER A 199 -17.61 -11.09 3.69
CA SER A 199 -18.99 -11.49 3.85
C SER A 199 -19.52 -10.95 5.17
N GLU A 200 -20.74 -10.39 5.17
CA GLU A 200 -21.39 -9.91 6.40
C GLU A 200 -22.87 -10.25 6.41
N VAL A 201 -23.42 -10.41 7.62
CA VAL A 201 -24.84 -10.71 7.85
C VAL A 201 -25.57 -9.43 8.29
N ILE A 202 -26.62 -9.07 7.57
CA ILE A 202 -27.39 -7.85 7.81
C ILE A 202 -28.81 -8.24 8.24
N PRO A 203 -29.22 -7.94 9.49
CA PRO A 203 -30.63 -8.01 9.88
C PRO A 203 -31.41 -6.91 9.16
N VAL A 204 -32.51 -7.28 8.52
CA VAL A 204 -33.31 -6.33 7.75
C VAL A 204 -34.31 -5.63 8.67
N SER A 205 -34.33 -4.30 8.64
CA SER A 205 -35.33 -3.50 9.36
C SER A 205 -36.55 -3.24 8.46
N GLY A 206 -37.77 -3.40 9.01
CA GLY A 206 -39.03 -3.16 8.29
C GLY A 206 -39.33 -1.69 7.97
N TRP A 207 -38.50 -0.76 8.47
CA TRP A 207 -38.73 0.69 8.43
C TRP A 207 -38.20 1.39 7.17
N GLY A 208 -37.54 0.66 6.27
CA GLY A 208 -36.96 1.21 5.04
C GLY A 208 -35.68 2.00 5.29
N GLU A 209 -34.69 1.34 5.89
CA GLU A 209 -33.42 1.96 6.27
C GLU A 209 -32.34 1.78 5.20
N ARG A 210 -31.49 2.79 5.04
CA ARG A 210 -30.24 2.67 4.30
C ARG A 210 -29.12 2.29 5.25
N TRP A 211 -28.68 1.04 5.15
CA TRP A 211 -27.55 0.49 5.87
C TRP A 211 -26.23 0.84 5.18
N LEU A 212 -25.25 1.25 5.97
CA LEU A 212 -23.88 1.51 5.55
C LEU A 212 -22.95 0.66 6.43
N GLY A 213 -22.08 -0.13 5.80
CA GLY A 213 -21.12 -0.94 6.54
C GLY A 213 -20.11 -0.08 7.31
N THR A 214 -19.58 -0.62 8.40
CA THR A 214 -18.64 0.09 9.28
C THR A 214 -17.17 -0.12 8.89
N GLY A 215 -16.89 -1.03 7.96
CA GLY A 215 -15.57 -1.28 7.39
C GLY A 215 -15.59 -1.15 5.87
N ILE A 216 -14.50 -0.64 5.31
CA ILE A 216 -14.32 -0.61 3.85
C ILE A 216 -14.25 -2.05 3.35
N GLN A 217 -14.99 -2.34 2.29
CA GLN A 217 -14.79 -3.51 1.44
C GLN A 217 -13.94 -3.03 0.27
N GLY A 218 -12.74 -3.60 0.17
CA GLY A 218 -11.64 -3.21 -0.71
C GLY A 218 -11.93 -3.26 -2.21
N GLY A 219 -11.10 -3.96 -2.99
CA GLY A 219 -11.40 -4.26 -4.39
C GLY A 219 -12.39 -5.42 -4.52
N GLN A 220 -13.49 -5.20 -5.25
CA GLN A 220 -14.43 -6.25 -5.65
C GLN A 220 -15.17 -5.90 -6.94
N ARG A 221 -15.42 -6.90 -7.78
CA ARG A 221 -16.26 -6.80 -8.98
C ARG A 221 -17.60 -7.49 -8.81
N PHE A 222 -17.70 -8.47 -7.92
CA PHE A 222 -18.91 -9.25 -7.72
C PHE A 222 -19.41 -9.14 -6.28
N ILE A 223 -20.73 -9.09 -6.13
CA ILE A 223 -21.42 -9.23 -4.85
C ILE A 223 -22.53 -10.28 -4.97
N LEU A 224 -22.48 -11.29 -4.12
CA LEU A 224 -23.55 -12.26 -3.88
C LEU A 224 -24.41 -11.76 -2.72
N ILE A 225 -25.72 -11.70 -2.91
CA ILE A 225 -26.70 -11.31 -1.88
C ILE A 225 -27.64 -12.49 -1.65
N GLU A 226 -27.75 -12.96 -0.41
CA GLU A 226 -28.49 -14.15 -0.03
C GLU A 226 -29.54 -13.80 1.03
N HIS A 227 -30.77 -14.28 0.87
CA HIS A 227 -31.78 -14.24 1.92
C HIS A 227 -31.67 -15.51 2.78
N ILE A 228 -30.97 -15.41 3.91
CA ILE A 228 -30.52 -16.58 4.70
C ILE A 228 -31.41 -16.95 5.88
N ALA A 229 -32.27 -16.03 6.35
CA ALA A 229 -33.24 -16.32 7.40
C ALA A 229 -34.46 -15.39 7.31
N GLY A 230 -35.60 -15.85 7.82
CA GLY A 230 -36.88 -15.14 7.76
C GLY A 230 -37.91 -15.86 6.88
N THR A 231 -39.19 -15.49 7.03
CA THR A 231 -40.31 -16.07 6.26
C THR A 231 -40.97 -15.08 5.31
N LEU A 232 -40.53 -13.83 5.32
CA LEU A 232 -41.08 -12.74 4.52
C LEU A 232 -40.03 -12.28 3.52
N ASP A 233 -40.46 -11.88 2.34
CA ASP A 233 -39.56 -11.39 1.30
C ASP A 233 -38.70 -10.19 1.78
N VAL A 234 -37.52 -10.05 1.16
CA VAL A 234 -36.64 -8.89 1.36
C VAL A 234 -36.68 -8.01 0.12
N ALA A 235 -37.09 -6.76 0.30
CA ALA A 235 -37.15 -5.77 -0.76
C ALA A 235 -35.97 -4.79 -0.65
N ILE A 236 -35.16 -4.69 -1.71
CA ILE A 236 -33.92 -3.89 -1.77
C ILE A 236 -34.06 -2.85 -2.88
N ASN A 237 -33.80 -1.58 -2.56
CA ASN A 237 -33.78 -0.45 -3.49
C ASN A 237 -32.38 -0.10 -3.99
N GLU A 238 -31.34 -0.37 -3.20
CA GLU A 238 -29.96 -0.04 -3.53
C GLU A 238 -29.02 -1.11 -3.00
N VAL A 239 -28.03 -1.47 -3.80
CA VAL A 239 -26.82 -2.15 -3.35
C VAL A 239 -25.62 -1.51 -4.03
N GLY A 240 -24.51 -1.38 -3.32
CA GLY A 240 -23.30 -0.79 -3.89
C GLY A 240 -22.18 -0.57 -2.90
N PHE A 241 -21.20 0.23 -3.31
CA PHE A 241 -20.08 0.66 -2.48
C PHE A 241 -19.95 2.18 -2.51
N GLN A 242 -20.11 2.83 -1.37
CA GLN A 242 -19.86 4.26 -1.23
C GLN A 242 -18.35 4.50 -1.26
N ALA A 243 -17.91 5.23 -2.29
CA ALA A 243 -16.49 5.43 -2.58
C ALA A 243 -15.75 6.12 -1.43
N VAL A 244 -14.54 5.62 -1.16
CA VAL A 244 -13.57 6.20 -0.21
C VAL A 244 -12.29 6.68 -0.90
N THR A 245 -12.17 6.35 -2.18
CA THR A 245 -11.07 6.70 -3.05
C THR A 245 -11.52 7.69 -4.12
N ASP A 246 -10.57 8.17 -4.92
CA ASP A 246 -10.85 9.07 -6.03
C ASP A 246 -11.71 8.37 -7.08
N VAL A 247 -12.71 9.08 -7.60
CA VAL A 247 -13.70 8.56 -8.54
C VAL A 247 -13.74 9.34 -9.86
N THR A 248 -12.75 10.21 -10.06
CA THR A 248 -12.61 11.00 -11.29
C THR A 248 -12.55 10.07 -12.51
N PRO A 249 -13.38 10.27 -13.54
CA PRO A 249 -13.32 9.47 -14.76
C PRO A 249 -11.90 9.45 -15.36
N ILE A 250 -11.47 8.33 -15.92
CA ILE A 250 -10.10 8.20 -16.49
C ILE A 250 -9.81 9.27 -17.54
N SER A 251 -10.80 9.66 -18.35
CA SER A 251 -10.68 10.74 -19.33
C SER A 251 -10.44 12.12 -18.71
N GLU A 252 -10.79 12.29 -17.44
CA GLU A 252 -10.72 13.56 -16.68
C GLU A 252 -9.56 13.60 -15.67
N LEU A 253 -8.76 12.53 -15.54
CA LEU A 253 -7.61 12.51 -14.63
C LEU A 253 -6.58 13.62 -14.96
N PRO A 254 -5.77 14.09 -14.02
CA PRO A 254 -4.73 15.08 -14.31
C PRO A 254 -3.74 14.66 -15.41
N GLY A 255 -3.42 13.37 -15.51
CA GLY A 255 -2.64 12.74 -16.58
C GLY A 255 -3.51 12.04 -17.63
N SER A 256 -2.97 11.88 -18.85
CA SER A 256 -3.59 11.06 -19.90
C SER A 256 -2.59 10.55 -20.93
N PHE A 257 -2.94 9.44 -21.57
CA PHE A 257 -2.22 8.88 -22.70
C PHE A 257 -3.23 8.32 -23.71
N ASN A 258 -2.96 8.53 -24.99
CA ASN A 258 -3.72 8.02 -26.12
C ASN A 258 -2.78 7.80 -27.30
N SER A 259 -3.00 6.75 -28.08
CA SER A 259 -2.14 6.34 -29.19
C SER A 259 -2.92 5.64 -30.28
N SER A 260 -2.25 5.35 -31.40
CA SER A 260 -2.80 4.55 -32.50
C SER A 260 -3.06 3.09 -32.15
N ASP A 261 -2.68 2.64 -30.94
CA ASP A 261 -2.88 1.27 -30.46
C ASP A 261 -3.84 1.25 -29.26
N GLU A 262 -5.05 0.77 -29.49
CA GLU A 262 -6.10 0.71 -28.47
C GLU A 262 -5.75 -0.21 -27.29
N TYR A 263 -4.91 -1.23 -27.50
CA TYR A 263 -4.45 -2.07 -26.40
C TYR A 263 -3.56 -1.27 -25.44
N LEU A 264 -2.64 -0.45 -25.96
CA LEU A 264 -1.79 0.38 -25.11
C LEU A 264 -2.59 1.48 -24.39
N ASN A 265 -3.64 2.01 -25.04
CA ASN A 265 -4.56 2.96 -24.41
C ASN A 265 -5.28 2.33 -23.21
N GLU A 266 -5.83 1.12 -23.38
CA GLU A 266 -6.53 0.41 -22.31
C GLU A 266 -5.56 -0.07 -21.22
N LEU A 267 -4.34 -0.47 -21.58
CA LEU A 267 -3.30 -0.85 -20.62
C LEU A 267 -2.91 0.34 -19.73
N TRP A 268 -2.75 1.53 -20.31
CA TRP A 268 -2.52 2.75 -19.54
C TRP A 268 -3.68 3.05 -18.59
N ALA A 269 -4.92 2.94 -19.09
CA ALA A 269 -6.11 3.18 -18.29
C ALA A 269 -6.25 2.18 -17.13
N THR A 270 -5.86 0.92 -17.33
CA THR A 270 -5.92 -0.16 -16.33
C THR A 270 -5.03 0.14 -15.13
N GLY A 271 -3.77 0.56 -15.34
CA GLY A 271 -2.90 0.92 -14.22
C GLY A 271 -3.33 2.21 -13.52
N ALA A 272 -3.85 3.20 -14.26
CA ALA A 272 -4.43 4.42 -13.68
C ALA A 272 -5.64 4.12 -12.77
N ARG A 273 -6.58 3.25 -13.21
CA ARG A 273 -7.70 2.77 -12.38
C ARG A 273 -7.22 2.04 -11.13
N THR A 274 -6.17 1.22 -11.27
CA THR A 274 -5.65 0.42 -10.16
C THR A 274 -5.13 1.30 -9.03
N VAL A 275 -4.29 2.31 -9.33
CA VAL A 275 -3.81 3.24 -8.29
C VAL A 275 -4.90 4.17 -7.79
N GLN A 276 -5.89 4.51 -8.63
CA GLN A 276 -7.06 5.28 -8.20
C GLN A 276 -7.86 4.53 -7.13
N LEU A 277 -8.10 3.23 -7.33
CA LEU A 277 -8.77 2.36 -6.35
C LEU A 277 -7.89 2.06 -5.12
N GLY A 278 -6.57 2.04 -5.30
CA GLY A 278 -5.60 1.75 -4.24
C GLY A 278 -5.23 2.92 -3.33
N CYS A 279 -5.73 4.14 -3.57
CA CYS A 279 -5.35 5.33 -2.79
C CYS A 279 -6.55 6.00 -2.11
N ALA A 280 -6.47 6.11 -0.78
CA ALA A 280 -7.46 6.76 0.07
C ALA A 280 -7.07 8.23 0.37
N SER A 281 -8.08 9.09 0.47
CA SER A 281 -7.87 10.48 0.89
C SER A 281 -7.74 10.57 2.41
N LYS A 282 -7.11 11.62 2.94
CA LYS A 282 -6.99 11.84 4.38
C LYS A 282 -8.35 11.76 5.11
N GLY A 283 -8.40 10.97 6.18
CA GLY A 283 -9.56 10.86 7.08
C GLY A 283 -10.75 10.07 6.53
N THR A 284 -10.59 9.33 5.43
CA THR A 284 -11.67 8.52 4.85
C THR A 284 -11.80 7.13 5.49
N GLU A 285 -10.75 6.62 6.13
CA GLU A 285 -10.78 5.38 6.89
C GLU A 285 -11.51 5.58 8.23
N THR A 286 -12.61 4.88 8.43
CA THR A 286 -13.31 4.83 9.73
C THR A 286 -12.45 4.06 10.74
N PRO A 287 -12.24 4.57 11.97
CA PRO A 287 -11.52 3.85 13.01
C PRO A 287 -12.03 2.42 13.20
N ALA A 288 -11.11 1.48 13.40
CA ALA A 288 -11.47 0.10 13.71
C ALA A 288 -12.15 0.01 15.08
N TRP A 289 -11.69 0.82 16.03
CA TRP A 289 -12.18 0.86 17.41
C TRP A 289 -12.88 2.19 17.71
N HIS A 290 -13.90 2.15 18.57
CA HIS A 290 -14.63 3.34 19.00
C HIS A 290 -14.43 3.57 20.51
N VAL A 291 -13.64 4.58 20.87
CA VAL A 291 -13.34 4.91 22.27
C VAL A 291 -14.46 5.73 22.92
N SER A 292 -14.76 5.45 24.18
CA SER A 292 -15.76 6.19 24.96
C SER A 292 -15.40 6.21 26.45
N ALA A 293 -16.11 7.03 27.23
CA ALA A 293 -15.93 7.10 28.68
C ALA A 293 -16.24 5.77 29.42
N ILE A 294 -16.99 4.86 28.80
CA ILE A 294 -17.31 3.55 29.39
C ILE A 294 -16.35 2.43 28.94
N GLY A 295 -15.44 2.71 28.00
CA GLY A 295 -14.49 1.77 27.41
C GLY A 295 -14.43 1.87 25.89
N THR A 296 -13.52 1.10 25.29
CA THR A 296 -13.37 0.95 23.84
C THR A 296 -14.32 -0.12 23.34
N PHE A 297 -15.21 0.26 22.43
CA PHE A 297 -16.07 -0.65 21.69
C PHE A 297 -15.32 -1.26 20.51
N ILE A 298 -15.33 -2.59 20.47
CA ILE A 298 -14.66 -3.43 19.47
C ILE A 298 -15.73 -4.29 18.81
N GLU A 299 -15.90 -4.11 17.50
CA GLU A 299 -16.80 -4.92 16.67
C GLU A 299 -16.05 -6.05 15.97
N SER A 300 -16.80 -6.89 15.26
CA SER A 300 -16.34 -7.95 14.37
C SER A 300 -15.40 -7.45 13.27
N LYS A 301 -14.17 -7.12 13.66
CA LYS A 301 -13.10 -6.57 12.83
C LYS A 301 -11.81 -7.37 13.00
N ASN A 302 -10.77 -6.96 12.26
CA ASN A 302 -9.48 -7.63 12.32
C ASN A 302 -8.85 -7.45 13.70
N VAL A 303 -7.97 -8.38 14.11
CA VAL A 303 -7.26 -8.26 15.39
C VAL A 303 -6.43 -7.01 15.36
N ALA A 304 -6.71 -6.09 16.27
CA ALA A 304 -5.92 -4.89 16.46
C ALA A 304 -4.68 -5.24 17.28
N ILE A 305 -3.52 -4.87 16.77
CA ILE A 305 -2.24 -5.29 17.31
C ILE A 305 -1.59 -4.12 18.02
N HIS A 306 -1.15 -4.34 19.26
CA HIS A 306 -0.42 -3.32 20.00
C HIS A 306 0.96 -3.10 19.37
N GLN A 307 1.19 -1.89 18.86
CA GLN A 307 2.33 -1.56 18.00
C GLN A 307 3.69 -1.76 18.70
N ARG A 308 3.72 -1.71 20.04
CA ARG A 308 4.95 -1.81 20.85
C ARG A 308 5.14 -3.15 21.56
N SER A 309 4.31 -4.14 21.25
CA SER A 309 4.24 -5.41 21.99
C SER A 309 5.08 -6.54 21.39
N GLN A 310 5.75 -6.30 20.27
CA GLN A 310 6.40 -7.35 19.48
C GLN A 310 7.44 -8.15 20.28
N ASN A 311 8.16 -7.48 21.18
CA ASN A 311 9.21 -8.08 22.01
C ASN A 311 8.70 -8.62 23.36
N TRP A 312 7.39 -8.62 23.61
CA TRP A 312 6.87 -9.14 24.87
C TRP A 312 6.91 -10.67 24.85
N GLY A 313 7.71 -11.26 25.75
CA GLY A 313 7.81 -12.71 25.93
C GLY A 313 6.71 -13.22 26.86
N GLU A 314 7.12 -13.75 28.01
CA GLU A 314 6.22 -14.11 29.11
C GLU A 314 5.61 -12.86 29.74
N ILE A 315 4.28 -12.83 29.80
CA ILE A 315 3.54 -11.68 30.33
C ILE A 315 2.31 -12.13 31.12
N ASP A 316 1.88 -11.28 32.04
CA ASP A 316 0.52 -11.22 32.55
C ASP A 316 -0.19 -10.03 31.91
N PHE A 317 -1.43 -10.21 31.46
CA PHE A 317 -2.26 -9.09 31.07
C PHE A 317 -3.70 -9.26 31.57
N SER A 318 -4.31 -8.15 31.97
CA SER A 318 -5.67 -8.11 32.49
C SER A 318 -6.43 -6.91 31.97
N LEU A 319 -7.75 -7.07 31.81
CA LEU A 319 -8.67 -6.01 31.39
C LEU A 319 -10.08 -6.26 31.94
N SER A 320 -10.90 -5.21 31.96
CA SER A 320 -12.35 -5.33 32.14
C SER A 320 -13.02 -5.57 30.78
N LEU A 321 -13.82 -6.64 30.68
CA LEU A 321 -14.53 -7.06 29.48
C LEU A 321 -16.04 -6.99 29.69
N TYR A 322 -16.76 -6.39 28.74
CA TYR A 322 -18.22 -6.41 28.66
C TYR A 322 -18.65 -7.01 27.33
N ILE A 323 -19.36 -8.13 27.37
CA ILE A 323 -19.80 -8.85 26.18
C ILE A 323 -21.24 -8.45 25.83
N ILE A 324 -21.50 -8.01 24.60
CA ILE A 324 -22.83 -7.49 24.21
C ILE A 324 -23.75 -8.58 23.68
N ASN A 325 -23.32 -9.42 22.73
CA ASN A 325 -24.20 -10.44 22.11
C ASN A 325 -23.45 -11.63 21.49
N GLY A 326 -23.81 -12.87 21.87
CA GLY A 326 -23.38 -14.13 21.24
C GLY A 326 -21.88 -14.42 21.19
N SER A 327 -21.07 -13.78 22.04
CA SER A 327 -19.76 -13.32 21.61
C SER A 327 -18.55 -14.20 21.90
N ILE A 328 -17.63 -14.11 20.95
CA ILE A 328 -16.24 -14.52 21.03
C ILE A 328 -15.42 -13.26 21.31
N PHE A 329 -14.67 -13.22 22.41
CA PHE A 329 -13.59 -12.25 22.59
C PHE A 329 -12.28 -12.91 22.17
N THR A 330 -11.60 -12.30 21.22
CA THR A 330 -10.36 -12.83 20.64
C THR A 330 -9.16 -12.12 21.22
N VAL A 331 -8.20 -12.90 21.68
CA VAL A 331 -6.89 -12.43 22.08
C VAL A 331 -5.84 -13.06 21.19
N ASN A 332 -4.97 -12.25 20.64
CA ASN A 332 -3.77 -12.71 19.95
C ASN A 332 -2.55 -12.48 20.84
N LYS A 333 -1.72 -13.50 21.01
CA LYS A 333 -0.40 -13.34 21.61
C LYS A 333 0.61 -14.21 20.90
N GLY A 334 1.54 -13.59 20.20
CA GLY A 334 2.59 -14.26 19.42
C GLY A 334 2.72 -13.64 18.03
N SER A 335 3.37 -14.35 17.11
CA SER A 335 3.49 -13.87 15.73
C SER A 335 2.12 -13.55 15.13
N GLN A 336 2.01 -12.37 14.55
CA GLN A 336 0.81 -11.89 13.85
C GLN A 336 0.77 -12.33 12.37
N TYR A 337 1.79 -13.07 11.90
CA TYR A 337 2.05 -13.29 10.48
C TYR A 337 1.74 -14.73 10.02
N ALA A 338 1.28 -14.84 8.77
CA ALA A 338 0.81 -16.04 8.09
C ALA A 338 1.95 -17.07 7.84
N PRO A 339 1.66 -18.34 7.47
CA PRO A 339 0.49 -18.80 6.71
C PRO A 339 -0.76 -19.07 7.55
N ASP A 340 -0.65 -19.20 8.87
CA ASP A 340 -1.80 -19.39 9.77
C ASP A 340 -1.85 -18.29 10.84
N PRO A 341 -2.46 -17.13 10.54
CA PRO A 341 -2.62 -16.05 11.51
C PRO A 341 -3.40 -16.50 12.75
N GLY A 342 -4.20 -17.57 12.68
CA GLY A 342 -4.99 -18.06 13.80
C GLY A 342 -4.16 -18.78 14.87
N ALA A 343 -2.98 -19.31 14.55
CA ALA A 343 -2.22 -20.19 15.44
C ALA A 343 -1.88 -19.58 16.82
N THR A 344 -1.80 -18.26 16.92
CA THR A 344 -1.53 -17.50 18.16
C THR A 344 -2.79 -16.83 18.74
N GLU A 345 -3.98 -17.20 18.24
CA GLU A 345 -5.28 -16.69 18.69
C GLU A 345 -5.96 -17.62 19.70
N PHE A 346 -6.48 -16.99 20.74
CA PHE A 346 -7.27 -17.58 21.80
C PHE A 346 -8.62 -16.88 21.89
N TYR A 347 -9.63 -17.62 22.32
CA TYR A 347 -11.02 -17.22 22.30
C TYR A 347 -11.64 -17.42 23.67
N LEU A 348 -12.32 -16.39 24.18
CA LEU A 348 -13.31 -16.55 25.24
C LEU A 348 -14.70 -16.50 24.59
N ILE A 349 -15.40 -17.61 24.62
CA ILE A 349 -16.70 -17.78 23.98
C ILE A 349 -17.77 -17.85 25.05
N ALA A 350 -18.73 -16.92 25.02
CA ALA A 350 -19.91 -16.95 25.86
C ALA A 350 -21.05 -17.70 25.15
N GLY A 351 -21.48 -18.82 25.73
CA GLY A 351 -22.59 -19.63 25.26
C GLY A 351 -23.94 -19.22 25.88
N SER A 352 -25.01 -19.88 25.43
CA SER A 352 -26.35 -19.71 26.00
C SER A 352 -26.44 -20.29 27.42
N ASN A 353 -27.25 -19.67 28.29
CA ASN A 353 -27.51 -20.16 29.66
C ASN A 353 -26.28 -20.20 30.59
N GLY A 354 -25.29 -19.33 30.35
CA GLY A 354 -24.10 -19.22 31.21
C GLY A 354 -23.05 -20.31 30.97
N THR A 355 -23.16 -21.07 29.88
CA THR A 355 -22.05 -21.91 29.40
C THR A 355 -21.05 -21.06 28.62
N GLY A 356 -19.86 -21.60 28.36
CA GLY A 356 -18.88 -20.94 27.51
C GLY A 356 -17.61 -21.77 27.40
N THR A 357 -16.66 -21.33 26.58
CA THR A 357 -15.35 -21.97 26.45
C THR A 357 -14.20 -20.98 26.48
N PHE A 358 -13.06 -21.43 26.98
CA PHE A 358 -11.76 -20.88 26.63
C PHE A 358 -11.14 -21.80 25.59
N SER A 359 -10.84 -21.28 24.40
CA SER A 359 -10.43 -22.09 23.25
C SER A 359 -9.24 -21.46 22.54
N ARG A 360 -8.56 -22.27 21.72
CA ARG A 360 -7.51 -21.84 20.79
C ARG A 360 -7.92 -22.20 19.37
N TYR A 361 -7.43 -21.44 18.40
CA TYR A 361 -7.65 -21.69 16.97
C TYR A 361 -7.33 -23.12 16.50
N SER A 362 -6.30 -23.76 17.07
CA SER A 362 -5.96 -25.15 16.75
C SER A 362 -7.02 -26.18 17.16
N GLY A 363 -8.07 -25.76 17.88
CA GLY A 363 -9.20 -26.59 18.30
C GLY A 363 -9.15 -27.02 19.78
N SER A 364 -8.04 -26.77 20.49
CA SER A 364 -7.96 -26.99 21.94
C SER A 364 -8.98 -26.13 22.67
N SER A 365 -9.77 -26.71 23.56
CA SER A 365 -10.88 -26.02 24.23
C SER A 365 -11.14 -26.56 25.64
N ILE A 366 -11.52 -25.66 26.55
CA ILE A 366 -11.87 -25.93 27.95
C ILE A 366 -13.23 -25.29 28.23
N ASP A 367 -14.15 -26.04 28.83
CA ASP A 367 -15.45 -25.51 29.24
C ASP A 367 -15.28 -24.56 30.43
N LEU A 368 -15.92 -23.40 30.35
CA LEU A 368 -15.99 -22.45 31.47
C LEU A 368 -16.94 -23.00 32.54
N PRO A 369 -16.64 -22.83 33.85
CA PRO A 369 -17.63 -23.10 34.88
C PRO A 369 -18.89 -22.25 34.66
N SER A 370 -20.06 -22.85 34.89
CA SER A 370 -21.34 -22.22 34.60
C SER A 370 -21.48 -20.85 35.28
N GLY A 371 -21.80 -19.82 34.49
CA GLY A 371 -22.04 -18.45 34.96
C GLY A 371 -20.79 -17.60 35.19
N VAL A 372 -19.59 -18.14 34.95
CA VAL A 372 -18.32 -17.39 35.11
C VAL A 372 -18.19 -16.29 34.06
N LEU A 373 -18.63 -16.54 32.83
CA LEU A 373 -18.68 -15.55 31.75
C LEU A 373 -20.13 -15.39 31.28
N THR A 374 -20.62 -14.16 31.25
CA THR A 374 -22.00 -13.84 30.86
C THR A 374 -22.04 -12.61 29.96
N THR A 375 -23.05 -12.53 29.10
CA THR A 375 -23.33 -11.33 28.30
C THR A 375 -24.05 -10.28 29.16
N GLY A 376 -23.91 -9.00 28.81
CA GLY A 376 -24.60 -7.90 29.48
C GLY A 376 -24.05 -7.51 30.86
N LYS A 377 -22.83 -7.97 31.21
CA LYS A 377 -22.17 -7.68 32.49
C LYS A 377 -20.66 -7.46 32.29
N TRP A 378 -20.06 -6.65 33.16
CA TRP A 378 -18.60 -6.50 33.27
C TRP A 378 -17.96 -7.69 33.98
N HIS A 379 -16.86 -8.17 33.43
CA HIS A 379 -16.00 -9.21 33.98
C HIS A 379 -14.54 -8.74 34.00
N ASN A 380 -13.80 -9.06 35.06
CA ASN A 380 -12.35 -8.87 35.08
C ASN A 380 -11.69 -10.12 34.54
N VAL A 381 -10.97 -9.99 33.42
CA VAL A 381 -10.29 -11.11 32.78
C VAL A 381 -8.79 -10.93 32.92
N LYS A 382 -8.09 -12.00 33.32
CA LYS A 382 -6.63 -12.05 33.36
C LYS A 382 -6.14 -13.26 32.58
N PHE A 383 -5.11 -13.04 31.78
CA PHE A 383 -4.36 -14.07 31.08
C PHE A 383 -2.90 -14.06 31.52
N SER A 384 -2.29 -15.25 31.55
CA SER A 384 -0.88 -15.43 31.86
C SER A 384 -0.23 -16.33 30.81
N VAL A 385 0.82 -15.84 30.19
CA VAL A 385 1.59 -16.55 29.17
C VAL A 385 2.95 -16.95 29.75
N ARG A 386 3.26 -18.24 29.73
CA ARG A 386 4.46 -18.82 30.36
C ARG A 386 5.05 -19.93 29.52
N GLY A 387 6.38 -20.06 29.55
CA GLY A 387 7.17 -21.06 28.85
C GLY A 387 7.62 -20.61 27.46
N ASP A 388 8.80 -21.08 27.04
CA ASP A 388 9.33 -20.88 25.69
C ASP A 388 8.78 -21.96 24.71
N SER A 389 9.41 -23.13 24.68
CA SER A 389 9.09 -24.23 23.73
C SER A 389 7.89 -25.09 24.14
N ASN A 390 7.43 -24.97 25.39
CA ASN A 390 6.19 -25.57 25.91
C ASN A 390 5.26 -24.48 26.44
N ALA A 391 5.16 -23.38 25.69
CA ALA A 391 4.39 -22.23 26.09
C ALA A 391 2.91 -22.59 26.36
N THR A 392 2.33 -21.93 27.34
CA THR A 392 0.91 -22.05 27.70
C THR A 392 0.30 -20.68 27.92
N MET A 393 -1.00 -20.57 27.66
CA MET A 393 -1.83 -19.45 28.10
C MET A 393 -2.83 -19.97 29.13
N SER A 394 -2.79 -19.41 30.34
CA SER A 394 -3.84 -19.61 31.33
C SER A 394 -4.77 -18.40 31.40
N ALA A 395 -6.01 -18.64 31.78
CA ALA A 395 -7.04 -17.61 31.91
C ALA A 395 -7.74 -17.69 33.27
N SER A 396 -8.09 -16.54 33.83
CA SER A 396 -9.01 -16.41 34.96
C SER A 396 -10.01 -15.29 34.72
N ILE A 397 -11.22 -15.47 35.22
CA ILE A 397 -12.36 -14.56 35.05
C ILE A 397 -12.96 -14.31 36.42
N ASP A 398 -13.07 -13.04 36.82
CA ASP A 398 -13.54 -12.60 38.14
C ASP A 398 -12.83 -13.32 39.30
N GLY A 399 -11.53 -13.61 39.13
CA GLY A 399 -10.70 -14.34 40.09
C GLY A 399 -10.89 -15.86 40.11
N THR A 400 -11.80 -16.40 39.30
CA THR A 400 -11.97 -17.85 39.11
C THR A 400 -11.01 -18.33 38.02
N GLU A 401 -10.13 -19.28 38.36
CA GLU A 401 -9.25 -19.92 37.37
C GLU A 401 -10.08 -20.77 36.41
N VAL A 402 -9.92 -20.53 35.11
CA VAL A 402 -10.68 -21.18 34.05
C VAL A 402 -9.93 -22.41 33.52
N GLY A 403 -8.64 -22.26 33.28
CA GLY A 403 -7.81 -23.33 32.75
C GLY A 403 -6.61 -22.81 31.97
N THR A 404 -5.84 -23.75 31.42
CA THR A 404 -4.57 -23.52 30.74
C THR A 404 -4.54 -24.29 29.43
N ILE A 405 -4.24 -23.60 28.33
CA ILE A 405 -4.12 -24.18 26.98
C ILE A 405 -2.68 -24.04 26.49
N SER A 406 -2.18 -25.11 25.87
CA SER A 406 -0.84 -25.18 25.25
C SER A 406 -0.78 -24.43 23.92
N TYR A 407 0.37 -23.83 23.61
CA TYR A 407 0.70 -23.30 22.29
C TYR A 407 1.15 -24.38 21.29
N ASP A 408 1.19 -25.64 21.72
CA ASP A 408 1.48 -26.82 20.89
C ASP A 408 2.82 -26.70 20.14
N GLY A 409 3.84 -26.18 20.85
CA GLY A 409 5.18 -25.96 20.32
C GLY A 409 5.37 -24.67 19.52
N ILE A 410 4.31 -23.86 19.35
CA ILE A 410 4.39 -22.54 18.72
C ILE A 410 4.92 -21.52 19.73
N SER A 411 5.82 -20.64 19.29
CA SER A 411 6.34 -19.58 20.14
C SER A 411 5.23 -18.59 20.54
N PRO A 412 5.10 -18.25 21.82
CA PRO A 412 4.20 -17.19 22.28
C PRO A 412 4.84 -15.80 22.14
N ALA A 413 6.15 -15.72 21.83
CA ALA A 413 6.84 -14.46 21.63
C ALA A 413 6.26 -13.72 20.42
N GLY A 414 6.03 -12.42 20.57
CA GLY A 414 5.35 -11.62 19.57
C GLY A 414 4.25 -10.75 20.18
N SER A 415 3.56 -10.04 19.31
CA SER A 415 2.62 -9.00 19.68
C SER A 415 1.40 -9.48 20.47
N LEU A 416 0.85 -8.58 21.29
CA LEU A 416 -0.47 -8.68 21.90
C LEU A 416 -1.51 -7.99 21.00
N GLY A 417 -2.65 -8.62 20.78
CA GLY A 417 -3.77 -8.02 20.07
C GLY A 417 -5.13 -8.45 20.60
N LEU A 418 -6.14 -7.62 20.35
CA LEU A 418 -7.52 -7.80 20.83
C LEU A 418 -8.51 -7.65 19.67
N SER A 419 -9.58 -8.46 19.67
CA SER A 419 -10.74 -8.27 18.79
C SER A 419 -12.02 -8.86 19.38
N ALA A 420 -13.13 -8.59 18.70
CA ALA A 420 -14.33 -9.44 18.78
C ALA A 420 -14.33 -10.44 17.61
N GLY A 421 -14.93 -11.61 17.81
CA GLY A 421 -15.09 -12.61 16.75
C GLY A 421 -16.17 -12.23 15.73
N ASN A 422 -16.32 -13.08 14.70
CA ASN A 422 -17.24 -12.83 13.59
C ASN A 422 -18.68 -12.58 14.05
N ASP A 423 -19.31 -11.52 13.56
CA ASP A 423 -20.66 -11.07 13.91
C ASP A 423 -20.90 -10.78 15.41
N THR A 424 -19.84 -10.42 16.15
CA THR A 424 -19.91 -10.14 17.60
C THR A 424 -19.30 -8.78 17.98
N ALA A 425 -19.56 -8.31 19.20
CA ALA A 425 -18.99 -7.06 19.72
C ALA A 425 -18.76 -7.11 21.24
N ALA A 426 -17.74 -6.37 21.69
CA ALA A 426 -17.36 -6.25 23.10
C ALA A 426 -16.96 -4.81 23.44
N ILE A 427 -16.99 -4.48 24.74
CA ILE A 427 -16.40 -3.25 25.28
C ILE A 427 -15.27 -3.66 26.22
N VAL A 428 -14.10 -3.06 26.05
CA VAL A 428 -12.92 -3.31 26.88
C VAL A 428 -12.42 -2.04 27.55
N LYS A 429 -11.86 -2.17 28.75
CA LYS A 429 -11.17 -1.08 29.46
C LYS A 429 -10.14 -1.60 30.47
N ASP A 430 -9.32 -0.69 30.98
CA ASP A 430 -8.38 -0.92 32.07
C ASP A 430 -7.34 -2.02 31.74
N LEU A 431 -6.70 -1.93 30.56
CA LEU A 431 -5.66 -2.87 30.15
C LEU A 431 -4.36 -2.63 30.91
N LEU A 432 -3.94 -3.63 31.67
CA LEU A 432 -2.66 -3.71 32.36
C LEU A 432 -1.85 -4.89 31.80
N VAL A 433 -0.59 -4.66 31.46
CA VAL A 433 0.36 -5.69 31.04
C VAL A 433 1.61 -5.61 31.93
N GLN A 434 2.04 -6.77 32.41
CA GLN A 434 3.20 -6.93 33.29
C GLN A 434 4.10 -8.06 32.78
N ASP A 435 5.40 -7.98 33.06
CA ASP A 435 6.30 -9.12 32.86
C ASP A 435 6.10 -10.20 33.95
N ALA A 436 6.85 -11.30 33.84
CA ALA A 436 6.77 -12.43 34.77
C ALA A 436 7.12 -12.05 36.23
N GLU A 437 7.92 -10.99 36.42
CA GLU A 437 8.30 -10.44 37.73
C GLU A 437 7.29 -9.41 38.27
N GLY A 438 6.24 -9.09 37.51
CA GLY A 438 5.18 -8.16 37.91
C GLY A 438 5.51 -6.68 37.66
N LYS A 439 6.57 -6.36 36.93
CA LYS A 439 6.85 -4.99 36.49
C LYS A 439 5.88 -4.63 35.36
N THR A 440 5.25 -3.46 35.47
CA THR A 440 4.35 -2.93 34.43
C THR A 440 5.12 -2.65 33.14
N LEU A 441 4.70 -3.30 32.06
CA LEU A 441 5.16 -3.07 30.69
C LEU A 441 4.26 -2.07 29.96
N TYR A 442 2.94 -2.14 30.20
CA TYR A 442 1.96 -1.27 29.58
C TYR A 442 0.74 -1.07 30.48
N LEU A 443 0.18 0.13 30.47
CA LEU A 443 -1.05 0.48 31.18
C LEU A 443 -1.81 1.54 30.38
N ASN A 444 -3.06 1.23 30.02
CA ASN A 444 -3.96 2.18 29.37
C ASN A 444 -5.41 1.92 29.79
N SER A 445 -6.17 2.98 30.06
CA SER A 445 -7.59 2.87 30.43
C SER A 445 -8.46 2.34 29.30
N LEU A 446 -8.02 2.46 28.03
CA LEU A 446 -8.80 2.23 26.82
C LEU A 446 -10.11 3.03 26.82
N THR A 447 -10.05 4.29 27.27
CA THR A 447 -11.20 5.22 27.25
C THR A 447 -10.91 6.50 26.46
N SER A 448 -9.73 6.60 25.85
CA SER A 448 -9.23 7.79 25.17
C SER A 448 -8.54 7.45 23.85
N GLN A 449 -8.31 8.48 23.02
CA GLN A 449 -7.69 8.38 21.69
C GLN A 449 -6.34 7.65 21.68
N SER A 450 -5.56 7.73 22.77
CA SER A 450 -4.28 7.01 22.90
C SER A 450 -4.40 5.51 22.65
N ALA A 451 -5.55 4.88 22.95
CA ALA A 451 -5.80 3.48 22.64
C ALA A 451 -5.83 3.19 21.14
N LEU A 452 -6.31 4.16 20.33
CA LEU A 452 -6.33 4.02 18.88
C LEU A 452 -4.93 4.10 18.27
N GLU A 453 -4.06 4.93 18.85
CA GLU A 453 -2.66 5.05 18.44
C GLU A 453 -1.84 3.82 18.83
N ASP A 454 -1.95 3.37 20.09
CA ASP A 454 -1.21 2.23 20.63
C ASP A 454 -1.50 0.92 19.87
N PHE A 455 -2.70 0.79 19.29
CA PHE A 455 -3.15 -0.38 18.53
C PHE A 455 -3.23 -0.16 17.02
N ALA A 456 -2.87 1.03 16.52
CA ALA A 456 -3.05 1.44 15.12
C ALA A 456 -4.46 1.14 14.56
N THR A 457 -5.49 1.52 15.33
CA THR A 457 -6.91 1.37 14.98
C THR A 457 -7.61 2.69 14.69
N GLY A 458 -6.84 3.77 14.60
CA GLY A 458 -7.33 5.10 14.25
C GLY A 458 -7.70 5.25 12.78
N THR A 459 -8.08 6.46 12.40
CA THR A 459 -8.25 6.86 10.99
C THR A 459 -6.89 7.00 10.30
N ASN A 460 -6.88 7.14 8.99
CA ASN A 460 -5.70 7.57 8.25
C ASN A 460 -5.53 9.10 8.37
N TYR A 461 -4.48 9.54 9.07
CA TYR A 461 -4.22 10.97 9.29
C TYR A 461 -3.68 11.70 8.05
N TYR A 462 -3.29 10.94 7.02
CA TYR A 462 -2.77 11.42 5.75
C TYR A 462 -3.47 10.71 4.60
N GLY A 463 -3.45 11.32 3.40
CA GLY A 463 -3.69 10.54 2.19
C GLY A 463 -2.68 9.41 2.09
N ILE A 464 -3.08 8.24 1.61
CA ILE A 464 -2.22 7.05 1.57
C ILE A 464 -2.57 6.19 0.36
N CYS A 465 -1.60 5.40 -0.09
CA CYS A 465 -1.77 4.38 -1.12
C CYS A 465 -1.36 3.02 -0.58
N PHE A 466 -2.24 2.04 -0.77
CA PHE A 466 -2.06 0.65 -0.41
C PHE A 466 -1.29 -0.12 -1.49
N ASP A 467 -0.79 -1.31 -1.15
CA ASP A 467 -0.32 -2.33 -2.08
C ASP A 467 -1.39 -2.69 -3.12
N GLY A 468 -2.58 -3.00 -2.64
CA GLY A 468 -3.73 -3.37 -3.43
C GLY A 468 -5.02 -3.12 -2.68
N ALA A 469 -6.12 -3.07 -3.43
CA ALA A 469 -7.40 -2.67 -2.86
C ALA A 469 -8.04 -3.78 -2.01
N LYS A 470 -7.81 -5.07 -2.31
CA LYS A 470 -8.52 -6.20 -1.68
C LYS A 470 -8.12 -6.51 -0.23
N ARG A 471 -6.95 -7.14 -0.03
CA ARG A 471 -6.66 -7.87 1.21
C ARG A 471 -5.91 -7.04 2.26
N ASP A 472 -4.67 -6.68 1.99
CA ASP A 472 -3.79 -6.13 3.01
C ASP A 472 -4.24 -4.72 3.34
N ARG A 473 -4.33 -3.87 2.31
CA ARG A 473 -4.61 -2.45 2.47
C ARG A 473 -3.59 -1.82 3.43
N VAL A 474 -2.34 -2.16 3.17
CA VAL A 474 -1.17 -1.72 3.94
C VAL A 474 -0.24 -1.00 2.97
N VAL A 475 0.51 -0.04 3.50
CA VAL A 475 1.49 0.68 2.69
C VAL A 475 2.78 -0.14 2.67
N TRP A 476 3.12 -0.70 1.51
CA TRP A 476 4.32 -1.52 1.31
C TRP A 476 5.42 -0.75 0.57
N ALA A 477 6.65 -0.79 1.09
CA ALA A 477 7.74 0.05 0.63
C ALA A 477 8.27 -0.31 -0.76
N GLY A 478 8.33 -1.60 -1.10
CA GLY A 478 8.80 -2.08 -2.41
C GLY A 478 7.91 -1.62 -3.55
N ASP A 479 6.59 -1.70 -3.34
CA ASP A 479 5.55 -1.37 -4.30
C ASP A 479 5.61 0.07 -4.81
N PHE A 480 6.08 1.01 -3.97
CA PHE A 480 6.21 2.42 -4.30
C PHE A 480 7.06 2.67 -5.54
N SER A 481 8.12 1.89 -5.73
CA SER A 481 9.05 2.02 -6.87
C SER A 481 8.38 1.72 -8.22
N ILE A 482 7.16 1.15 -8.21
CA ILE A 482 6.36 0.94 -9.41
C ILE A 482 5.16 1.87 -9.44
N PHE A 483 4.34 1.91 -8.39
CA PHE A 483 3.07 2.63 -8.44
C PHE A 483 3.21 4.13 -8.14
N GLY A 484 4.27 4.56 -7.46
CA GLY A 484 4.55 5.98 -7.20
C GLY A 484 4.61 6.78 -8.49
N PRO A 485 5.46 6.38 -9.46
CA PRO A 485 5.47 6.97 -10.81
C PRO A 485 4.13 6.87 -11.52
N THR A 486 3.38 5.77 -11.38
CA THR A 486 2.01 5.68 -11.93
C THR A 486 1.12 6.80 -11.41
N ILE A 487 1.11 7.07 -10.10
CA ILE A 487 0.34 8.16 -9.51
C ILE A 487 0.77 9.50 -10.09
N PHE A 488 2.07 9.76 -10.19
CA PHE A 488 2.61 11.00 -10.75
C PHE A 488 2.20 11.24 -12.21
N TYR A 489 2.13 10.21 -13.04
CA TYR A 489 1.76 10.35 -14.46
C TYR A 489 0.25 10.22 -14.73
N SER A 490 -0.58 9.87 -13.74
CA SER A 490 -2.02 9.65 -13.91
C SER A 490 -2.87 10.52 -12.96
N THR A 491 -3.09 10.08 -11.72
CA THR A 491 -4.02 10.70 -10.77
C THR A 491 -3.47 11.97 -10.13
N ALA A 492 -2.15 12.18 -10.16
CA ALA A 492 -1.44 13.27 -9.49
C ALA A 492 -1.82 13.43 -7.99
N ASN A 493 -2.17 12.33 -7.33
CA ASN A 493 -2.49 12.28 -5.91
C ASN A 493 -1.23 12.35 -5.03
N ILE A 494 -0.53 13.48 -5.07
CA ILE A 494 0.75 13.65 -4.37
C ILE A 494 0.60 13.58 -2.84
N GLU A 495 -0.58 13.97 -2.30
CA GLU A 495 -0.82 13.90 -0.86
C GLU A 495 -0.72 12.44 -0.39
N ALA A 496 -1.25 11.52 -1.20
CA ALA A 496 -1.15 10.09 -0.89
C ALA A 496 0.27 9.53 -1.02
N VAL A 497 1.06 10.00 -1.98
CA VAL A 497 2.48 9.62 -2.08
C VAL A 497 3.25 10.14 -0.86
N ALA A 498 3.11 11.43 -0.53
CA ALA A 498 3.78 12.02 0.62
C ALA A 498 3.36 11.34 1.93
N GLY A 499 2.05 11.17 2.15
CA GLY A 499 1.51 10.55 3.35
C GLY A 499 2.02 9.13 3.54
N SER A 500 2.03 8.31 2.49
CA SER A 500 2.59 6.96 2.58
C SER A 500 4.08 6.92 2.91
N LEU A 501 4.90 7.80 2.32
CA LEU A 501 6.34 7.90 2.65
C LEU A 501 6.55 8.26 4.13
N LEU A 502 5.71 9.15 4.67
CA LEU A 502 5.79 9.58 6.07
C LEU A 502 5.50 8.45 7.06
N LEU A 503 4.60 7.52 6.74
CA LEU A 503 4.25 6.44 7.65
C LEU A 503 5.46 5.56 8.02
N PHE A 504 6.36 5.32 7.07
CA PHE A 504 7.59 4.56 7.30
C PHE A 504 8.52 5.19 8.35
N THR A 505 8.48 6.52 8.49
CA THR A 505 9.27 7.23 9.52
C THR A 505 8.81 6.89 10.93
N GLY A 506 7.50 6.61 11.11
CA GLY A 506 6.90 6.30 12.41
C GLY A 506 7.30 4.94 12.99
N VAL A 507 7.88 4.06 12.17
CA VAL A 507 8.24 2.69 12.54
C VAL A 507 9.74 2.41 12.45
N GLN A 508 10.57 3.44 12.20
CA GLN A 508 12.01 3.24 12.12
C GLN A 508 12.58 2.89 13.51
N ASP A 509 13.40 1.83 13.54
CA ASP A 509 14.04 1.39 14.77
C ASP A 509 15.34 2.17 15.09
N THR A 510 15.93 1.93 16.27
CA THR A 510 17.18 2.62 16.65
C THR A 510 18.43 2.15 15.90
N GLN A 511 18.37 1.02 15.20
CA GLN A 511 19.43 0.56 14.30
C GLN A 511 19.32 1.25 12.92
N GLY A 512 18.18 1.87 12.63
CA GLY A 512 17.89 2.59 11.40
C GLY A 512 17.00 1.84 10.43
N GLN A 513 16.62 0.60 10.76
CA GLN A 513 15.79 -0.23 9.91
C GLN A 513 14.38 0.32 9.80
N ILE A 514 13.81 0.29 8.59
CA ILE A 514 12.39 0.55 8.34
C ILE A 514 11.65 -0.77 8.08
N SER A 515 10.42 -0.89 8.57
CA SER A 515 9.52 -2.01 8.27
C SER A 515 9.11 -1.99 6.79
N SER A 516 9.07 -3.14 6.13
CA SER A 516 8.62 -3.21 4.72
C SER A 516 7.15 -2.85 4.53
N ALA A 517 6.34 -2.89 5.59
CA ALA A 517 4.92 -2.57 5.58
C ALA A 517 4.51 -1.73 6.80
N VAL A 518 3.58 -0.79 6.61
CA VAL A 518 3.04 0.08 7.67
C VAL A 518 1.54 0.31 7.56
N LEU A 519 0.87 0.32 8.71
CA LEU A 519 -0.58 0.56 8.77
C LEU A 519 -0.94 2.03 8.51
N PRO A 520 -2.09 2.33 7.88
CA PRO A 520 -2.48 3.69 7.50
C PRO A 520 -2.62 4.70 8.66
N SER A 521 -2.85 4.21 9.88
CA SER A 521 -3.04 5.03 11.07
C SER A 521 -1.76 5.30 11.85
N VAL A 522 -0.60 4.81 11.38
CA VAL A 522 0.70 5.06 12.01
C VAL A 522 0.98 6.57 12.01
N VAL A 523 1.61 7.05 13.09
CA VAL A 523 2.00 8.45 13.23
C VAL A 523 3.49 8.59 12.88
N PRO A 524 3.87 9.51 11.97
CA PRO A 524 5.27 9.79 11.63
C PRO A 524 6.12 10.18 12.85
N SER A 525 7.41 9.89 12.80
CA SER A 525 8.36 10.27 13.86
C SER A 525 9.77 10.46 13.29
N GLU A 526 10.45 11.53 13.68
CA GLU A 526 11.88 11.71 13.40
C GLU A 526 12.77 10.88 14.34
N VAL A 527 12.22 10.56 15.51
CA VAL A 527 12.92 9.87 16.58
C VAL A 527 12.69 8.36 16.40
N PRO A 528 13.75 7.58 16.15
CA PRO A 528 13.63 6.13 16.06
C PRO A 528 13.23 5.53 17.42
N THR A 529 12.56 4.38 17.39
CA THR A 529 12.06 3.73 18.61
C THR A 529 12.62 2.31 18.74
N ASN A 530 12.74 1.78 19.97
CA ASN A 530 13.04 0.35 20.19
C ASN A 530 11.77 -0.50 20.32
N ASP A 531 10.63 0.15 20.17
CA ASP A 531 9.33 -0.40 20.51
C ASP A 531 8.74 -1.18 19.32
N TRP A 532 9.18 -0.84 18.10
CA TRP A 532 8.83 -1.53 16.87
C TRP A 532 9.87 -2.60 16.55
N ASP A 533 9.56 -3.88 16.77
CA ASP A 533 10.39 -4.96 16.24
C ASP A 533 9.99 -5.22 14.78
N SER A 534 10.70 -4.59 13.87
CA SER A 534 10.62 -4.83 12.44
C SER A 534 11.34 -6.13 12.02
N GLY A 535 11.95 -6.87 12.96
CA GLY A 535 12.63 -8.15 12.72
C GLY A 535 11.73 -9.25 12.18
N ASN A 536 10.40 -9.09 12.16
CA ASN A 536 9.50 -10.02 11.48
C ASN A 536 9.04 -9.53 10.09
N PHE A 537 9.27 -8.27 9.74
CA PHE A 537 8.79 -7.61 8.52
C PHE A 537 9.87 -6.88 7.73
N TYR A 538 11.13 -7.18 8.03
CA TYR A 538 12.24 -6.65 7.25
C TYR A 538 12.39 -7.44 5.96
N SER A 539 12.54 -6.71 4.87
CA SER A 539 13.21 -7.17 3.66
C SER A 539 14.17 -6.06 3.29
N LEU A 540 15.44 -6.40 3.07
CA LEU A 540 16.43 -5.38 2.68
C LEU A 540 16.02 -4.72 1.38
N ILE A 541 15.49 -5.49 0.42
CA ILE A 541 15.07 -4.97 -0.88
C ILE A 541 13.91 -3.99 -0.71
N TYR A 542 12.87 -4.35 0.03
CA TYR A 542 11.71 -3.47 0.23
C TYR A 542 12.06 -2.23 1.05
N ALA A 543 12.82 -2.37 2.14
CA ALA A 543 13.21 -1.24 2.97
C ALA A 543 14.04 -0.23 2.16
N ILE A 544 15.08 -0.70 1.46
CA ILE A 544 15.93 0.15 0.62
C ILE A 544 15.18 0.72 -0.59
N SER A 545 14.16 0.03 -1.10
CA SER A 545 13.27 0.58 -2.12
C SER A 545 12.53 1.83 -1.64
N SER A 546 12.28 1.98 -0.33
CA SER A 546 11.74 3.23 0.21
C SER A 546 12.67 4.42 -0.06
N ALA A 547 13.99 4.25 0.04
CA ALA A 547 14.97 5.31 -0.29
C ALA A 547 14.91 5.71 -1.78
N ASN A 548 14.61 4.76 -2.67
CA ASN A 548 14.35 5.07 -4.09
C ASN A 548 13.04 5.85 -4.25
N ALA A 549 11.97 5.47 -3.55
CA ALA A 549 10.70 6.18 -3.57
C ALA A 549 10.82 7.64 -3.06
N TRP A 550 11.67 7.91 -2.07
CA TRP A 550 12.01 9.27 -1.65
C TRP A 550 12.68 10.09 -2.77
N TYR A 551 13.55 9.46 -3.55
CA TYR A 551 14.14 10.11 -4.72
C TYR A 551 13.14 10.33 -5.84
N GLU A 552 12.22 9.39 -6.09
CA GLU A 552 11.14 9.57 -7.08
C GLU A 552 10.23 10.74 -6.71
N TRP A 553 9.88 10.87 -5.43
CA TRP A 553 9.22 12.06 -4.89
C TRP A 553 10.03 13.32 -5.21
N TYR A 554 11.32 13.33 -4.88
CA TYR A 554 12.18 14.48 -5.15
C TYR A 554 12.26 14.80 -6.65
N GLN A 555 12.43 13.80 -7.50
CA GLN A 555 12.54 13.95 -8.95
C GLN A 555 11.26 14.56 -9.54
N TYR A 556 10.09 14.12 -9.07
CA TYR A 556 8.81 14.63 -9.56
C TYR A 556 8.46 16.01 -8.98
N THR A 557 8.68 16.22 -7.69
CA THR A 557 8.20 17.41 -6.96
C THR A 557 9.21 18.55 -6.90
N GLY A 558 10.51 18.24 -6.85
CA GLY A 558 11.57 19.19 -6.50
C GLY A 558 11.50 19.70 -5.05
N ASP A 559 10.68 19.10 -4.17
CA ASP A 559 10.46 19.60 -2.81
C ASP A 559 11.62 19.24 -1.87
N THR A 560 12.68 20.04 -1.93
CA THR A 560 13.87 19.87 -1.07
C THR A 560 13.57 20.06 0.40
N ARG A 561 12.54 20.84 0.80
CA ARG A 561 12.19 21.00 2.22
C ARG A 561 11.67 19.69 2.80
N PHE A 562 10.84 18.98 2.04
CA PHE A 562 10.27 17.71 2.46
C PHE A 562 11.38 16.66 2.61
N VAL A 563 12.29 16.59 1.65
CA VAL A 563 13.44 15.68 1.72
C VAL A 563 14.38 16.06 2.87
N ASP A 564 14.75 17.35 3.03
CA ASP A 564 15.63 17.83 4.10
C ASP A 564 15.11 17.46 5.49
N LYS A 565 13.79 17.62 5.70
CA LYS A 565 13.13 17.27 6.95
C LYS A 565 13.33 15.81 7.35
N TRP A 566 13.22 14.90 6.37
CA TRP A 566 13.26 13.45 6.59
C TRP A 566 14.60 12.81 6.22
N TRP A 567 15.55 13.60 5.77
CA TRP A 567 16.89 13.15 5.38
C TRP A 567 17.60 12.32 6.48
N PRO A 568 17.48 12.65 7.79
CA PRO A 568 18.05 11.79 8.83
C PRO A 568 17.48 10.37 8.87
N VAL A 569 16.19 10.18 8.55
CA VAL A 569 15.53 8.87 8.49
C VAL A 569 16.09 8.07 7.31
N ILE A 570 16.17 8.69 6.12
CA ILE A 570 16.68 8.07 4.89
C ILE A 570 18.13 7.62 5.07
N LYS A 571 18.99 8.47 5.68
CA LYS A 571 20.39 8.13 5.94
C LYS A 571 20.54 6.93 6.87
N ARG A 572 19.69 6.80 7.88
CA ARG A 572 19.72 5.67 8.83
C ARG A 572 19.30 4.37 8.16
N ASP A 573 18.29 4.40 7.29
CA ASP A 573 17.84 3.23 6.52
C ASP A 573 18.95 2.72 5.57
N ILE A 574 19.57 3.64 4.82
CA ILE A 574 20.73 3.30 3.97
C ILE A 574 21.90 2.76 4.81
N ALA A 575 22.20 3.38 5.95
CA ALA A 575 23.27 2.91 6.83
C ALA A 575 22.98 1.49 7.38
N TYR A 576 21.72 1.20 7.70
CA TYR A 576 21.31 -0.14 8.13
C TYR A 576 21.43 -1.16 6.99
N GLY A 577 20.99 -0.84 5.78
CA GLY A 577 21.21 -1.69 4.59
C GLY A 577 22.69 -1.97 4.31
N LEU A 578 23.57 -0.98 4.50
CA LEU A 578 25.02 -1.14 4.36
C LEU A 578 25.66 -2.00 5.47
N SER A 579 24.96 -2.25 6.58
CA SER A 579 25.45 -3.18 7.61
C SER A 579 25.56 -4.63 7.12
N PHE A 580 24.87 -4.96 6.02
CA PHE A 580 24.93 -6.26 5.34
C PHE A 580 26.08 -6.35 4.32
N LEU A 581 26.92 -5.29 4.20
CA LEU A 581 28.09 -5.29 3.33
C LEU A 581 29.19 -6.17 3.90
N ASP A 582 29.42 -7.30 3.25
CA ASP A 582 30.53 -8.20 3.53
C ASP A 582 31.85 -7.55 3.07
N GLN A 583 32.80 -7.40 4.01
CA GLN A 583 34.07 -6.73 3.76
C GLN A 583 35.08 -7.58 2.98
N GLU A 584 34.89 -8.90 2.91
CA GLU A 584 35.77 -9.80 2.15
C GLU A 584 35.38 -9.82 0.67
N THR A 585 34.07 -9.87 0.39
CA THR A 585 33.55 -9.93 -0.98
C THR A 585 33.24 -8.56 -1.57
N GLY A 586 33.02 -7.54 -0.73
CA GLY A 586 32.54 -6.22 -1.16
C GLY A 586 31.09 -6.21 -1.61
N LEU A 587 30.31 -7.24 -1.25
CA LEU A 587 28.92 -7.43 -1.68
C LEU A 587 27.96 -7.41 -0.48
N ILE A 588 26.73 -6.99 -0.74
CA ILE A 588 25.61 -7.14 0.18
C ILE A 588 25.22 -8.61 0.25
N THR A 589 25.26 -9.18 1.45
CA THR A 589 24.89 -10.57 1.71
C THR A 589 23.81 -10.62 2.78
N VAL A 590 22.66 -11.19 2.43
CA VAL A 590 21.47 -11.20 3.30
C VAL A 590 21.18 -12.59 3.84
N SER A 591 20.54 -12.67 5.01
CA SER A 591 20.08 -13.94 5.58
C SER A 591 18.86 -13.72 6.47
N GLY A 592 18.20 -14.82 6.86
CA GLY A 592 17.00 -14.76 7.71
C GLY A 592 15.89 -13.92 7.07
N VAL A 593 15.30 -13.02 7.84
CA VAL A 593 14.21 -12.14 7.38
C VAL A 593 14.68 -11.11 6.35
N ALA A 594 15.92 -10.61 6.45
CA ALA A 594 16.45 -9.61 5.52
C ALA A 594 16.48 -10.10 4.06
N ALA A 595 16.46 -11.42 3.88
CA ALA A 595 16.44 -12.11 2.59
C ALA A 595 15.02 -12.42 2.06
N MET A 596 13.96 -11.96 2.74
CA MET A 596 12.59 -12.00 2.21
C MET A 596 12.42 -10.96 1.10
N ASP A 597 11.48 -11.20 0.18
CA ASP A 597 11.13 -10.28 -0.90
C ASP A 597 9.67 -10.52 -1.36
N PHE A 598 9.25 -9.91 -2.48
CA PHE A 598 7.89 -9.97 -3.04
C PHE A 598 7.37 -11.39 -3.26
N ASP A 599 8.25 -12.38 -3.40
CA ASP A 599 7.98 -13.80 -3.54
C ASP A 599 7.83 -14.52 -2.18
N TYR A 600 7.26 -13.84 -1.19
CA TYR A 600 7.08 -14.32 0.20
C TYR A 600 6.50 -15.74 0.33
N TYR A 601 5.73 -16.21 -0.65
CA TYR A 601 5.14 -17.55 -0.67
C TYR A 601 6.19 -18.67 -0.82
N ASP A 602 7.38 -18.35 -1.33
CA ASP A 602 8.51 -19.27 -1.43
C ASP A 602 9.53 -19.08 -0.29
N GLY A 603 9.38 -18.05 0.55
CA GLY A 603 10.29 -17.79 1.67
C GLY A 603 11.64 -17.21 1.26
N PRO A 604 12.59 -17.02 2.19
CA PRO A 604 13.73 -16.12 2.01
C PRO A 604 14.79 -16.70 1.07
N THR A 605 15.54 -15.81 0.42
CA THR A 605 16.64 -16.13 -0.50
C THR A 605 17.99 -15.71 0.09
N PRO A 606 18.53 -16.45 1.09
CA PRO A 606 19.75 -16.05 1.77
C PRO A 606 20.96 -16.16 0.84
N GLY A 607 21.93 -15.27 1.02
CA GLY A 607 23.17 -15.26 0.26
C GLY A 607 23.41 -13.93 -0.45
N THR A 608 24.31 -13.97 -1.42
CA THR A 608 24.79 -12.82 -2.17
C THR A 608 24.19 -12.83 -3.56
N HIS A 609 23.05 -12.17 -3.74
CA HIS A 609 22.38 -12.15 -5.04
C HIS A 609 22.21 -10.74 -5.61
N ILE A 610 22.00 -10.71 -6.92
CA ILE A 610 22.02 -9.49 -7.73
C ILE A 610 20.95 -8.48 -7.30
N GLY A 611 19.76 -8.92 -6.86
CA GLY A 611 18.68 -8.03 -6.44
C GLY A 611 19.05 -7.11 -5.28
N ALA A 612 19.50 -7.70 -4.16
CA ALA A 612 19.92 -6.97 -2.96
C ALA A 612 21.08 -5.99 -3.22
N ASN A 613 22.06 -6.40 -4.03
CA ASN A 613 23.20 -5.53 -4.37
C ASN A 613 22.78 -4.37 -5.27
N SER A 614 21.97 -4.64 -6.29
CA SER A 614 21.57 -3.64 -7.28
C SER A 614 20.66 -2.57 -6.68
N ILE A 615 19.72 -2.94 -5.82
CA ILE A 615 18.82 -1.97 -5.19
C ILE A 615 19.58 -1.04 -4.22
N VAL A 616 20.60 -1.56 -3.52
CA VAL A 616 21.49 -0.75 -2.66
C VAL A 616 22.34 0.21 -3.50
N VAL A 617 22.95 -0.27 -4.59
CA VAL A 617 23.71 0.60 -5.51
C VAL A 617 22.81 1.71 -6.07
N TRP A 618 21.58 1.38 -6.44
CA TRP A 618 20.61 2.36 -6.93
C TRP A 618 20.26 3.40 -5.86
N ALA A 619 19.94 2.95 -4.64
CA ALA A 619 19.62 3.83 -3.53
C ALA A 619 20.80 4.76 -3.17
N LEU A 620 22.04 4.27 -3.18
CA LEU A 620 23.23 5.09 -2.94
C LEU A 620 23.41 6.18 -4.02
N ARG A 621 23.17 5.83 -5.29
CA ARG A 621 23.25 6.79 -6.41
C ARG A 621 22.18 7.87 -6.30
N ASN A 622 20.94 7.48 -6.01
CA ASN A 622 19.82 8.38 -5.77
C ASN A 622 20.06 9.27 -4.54
N ALA A 623 20.56 8.69 -3.44
CA ALA A 623 20.91 9.40 -2.22
C ALA A 623 22.03 10.40 -2.43
N ALA A 624 23.03 10.11 -3.27
CA ALA A 624 24.08 11.06 -3.63
C ALA A 624 23.52 12.29 -4.37
N LEU A 625 22.53 12.11 -5.25
CA LEU A 625 21.86 13.22 -5.95
C LEU A 625 21.04 14.10 -4.99
N MET A 626 20.32 13.48 -4.04
CA MET A 626 19.63 14.22 -2.98
C MET A 626 20.62 14.97 -2.09
N SER A 627 21.70 14.29 -1.66
CA SER A 627 22.75 14.85 -0.80
C SER A 627 23.42 16.07 -1.43
N ASP A 628 23.76 16.03 -2.72
CA ASP A 628 24.29 17.20 -3.45
C ASP A 628 23.32 18.38 -3.42
N SER A 629 22.02 18.10 -3.63
CA SER A 629 20.97 19.12 -3.67
C SER A 629 20.73 19.77 -2.31
N LEU A 630 20.92 18.99 -1.23
CA LEU A 630 20.83 19.45 0.15
C LEU A 630 22.13 20.10 0.67
N GLY A 631 23.24 19.97 -0.07
CA GLY A 631 24.56 20.41 0.38
C GLY A 631 25.17 19.54 1.48
N ASP A 632 24.72 18.29 1.63
CA ASP A 632 25.28 17.33 2.59
C ASP A 632 26.54 16.66 2.00
N SER A 633 27.59 16.57 2.82
CA SER A 633 28.90 16.04 2.47
C SER A 633 28.96 14.53 2.20
N VAL A 634 27.91 13.77 2.51
CA VAL A 634 27.90 12.29 2.34
C VAL A 634 27.84 11.83 0.88
N ALA A 635 27.53 12.73 -0.06
CA ALA A 635 27.31 12.40 -1.47
C ALA A 635 28.49 11.69 -2.14
N SER A 636 29.73 12.13 -1.87
CA SER A 636 30.93 11.49 -2.44
C SER A 636 31.14 10.09 -1.88
N GLY A 637 30.88 9.88 -0.60
CA GLY A 637 30.96 8.57 0.05
C GLY A 637 29.96 7.58 -0.54
N TYR A 638 28.70 8.00 -0.75
CA TYR A 638 27.70 7.15 -1.40
C TYR A 638 28.09 6.76 -2.83
N ARG A 639 28.64 7.69 -3.62
CA ARG A 639 29.16 7.38 -4.97
C ARG A 639 30.30 6.37 -4.93
N GLU A 640 31.24 6.56 -4.01
CA GLU A 640 32.39 5.65 -3.85
C GLU A 640 31.93 4.24 -3.47
N THR A 641 31.07 4.12 -2.45
CA THR A 641 30.51 2.82 -2.02
C THR A 641 29.73 2.15 -3.15
N ALA A 642 28.87 2.88 -3.87
CA ALA A 642 28.12 2.35 -5.00
C ALA A 642 29.05 1.80 -6.10
N ASN A 643 30.12 2.53 -6.43
CA ASN A 643 31.09 2.10 -7.44
C ASN A 643 31.91 0.88 -6.98
N ASN A 644 32.15 0.71 -5.69
CA ASN A 644 32.86 -0.46 -5.16
C ASN A 644 31.97 -1.72 -5.22
N ILE A 645 30.70 -1.60 -4.80
CA ILE A 645 29.74 -2.71 -4.92
C ILE A 645 29.51 -3.07 -6.38
N GLU A 646 29.36 -2.09 -7.28
CA GLU A 646 29.23 -2.33 -8.72
C GLU A 646 30.37 -3.19 -9.29
N LYS A 647 31.62 -2.84 -8.95
CA LYS A 647 32.80 -3.59 -9.40
C LYS A 647 32.75 -5.04 -8.90
N ALA A 648 32.43 -5.22 -7.62
CA ALA A 648 32.30 -6.55 -7.03
C ALA A 648 31.17 -7.36 -7.70
N VAL A 649 30.01 -6.75 -7.97
CA VAL A 649 28.89 -7.42 -8.65
C VAL A 649 29.31 -7.89 -10.05
N ASN A 650 29.96 -7.01 -10.82
CA ASN A 650 30.44 -7.31 -12.17
C ASN A 650 31.51 -8.41 -12.19
N GLU A 651 32.34 -8.50 -11.15
CA GLU A 651 33.38 -9.54 -11.03
C GLU A 651 32.82 -10.89 -10.57
N TRP A 652 31.94 -10.89 -9.57
CA TRP A 652 31.58 -12.11 -8.84
C TRP A 652 30.23 -12.71 -9.23
N LEU A 653 29.26 -11.88 -9.63
CA LEU A 653 27.88 -12.34 -9.86
C LEU A 653 27.53 -12.50 -11.34
N PHE A 654 28.32 -11.95 -12.27
CA PHE A 654 28.07 -12.13 -13.69
C PHE A 654 28.56 -13.49 -14.20
N SER A 655 27.71 -14.19 -14.96
CA SER A 655 28.08 -15.45 -15.59
C SER A 655 28.18 -15.32 -17.11
N ASN A 656 29.37 -15.57 -17.65
CA ASN A 656 29.60 -15.60 -19.10
C ASN A 656 28.84 -16.71 -19.81
N SER A 657 28.45 -17.79 -19.11
CA SER A 657 27.73 -18.90 -19.73
C SER A 657 26.25 -18.61 -19.93
N THR A 658 25.65 -17.81 -19.05
CA THR A 658 24.25 -17.39 -19.15
C THR A 658 24.09 -16.02 -19.79
N GLY A 659 25.13 -15.18 -19.76
CA GLY A 659 25.07 -13.78 -20.19
C GLY A 659 24.33 -12.87 -19.21
N ALA A 660 24.10 -13.33 -17.98
CA ALA A 660 23.30 -12.64 -16.97
C ALA A 660 23.95 -12.70 -15.58
N TYR A 661 23.46 -11.85 -14.67
CA TYR A 661 23.84 -11.87 -13.27
C TYR A 661 23.06 -12.95 -12.53
N MET A 662 23.76 -13.67 -11.67
CA MET A 662 23.28 -14.89 -11.05
C MET A 662 22.66 -14.64 -9.67
N LEU A 663 21.67 -15.46 -9.36
CA LEU A 663 21.12 -15.68 -8.03
C LEU A 663 21.97 -16.74 -7.31
N VAL A 664 22.39 -16.44 -6.09
CA VAL A 664 23.14 -17.35 -5.21
C VAL A 664 22.29 -17.61 -3.98
N ASP A 665 22.07 -18.89 -3.67
CA ASP A 665 21.42 -19.35 -2.44
C ASP A 665 22.49 -19.99 -1.53
N GLY A 666 22.76 -19.33 -0.40
CA GLY A 666 23.94 -19.60 0.42
C GLY A 666 25.23 -19.41 -0.38
N ASN A 667 25.91 -20.54 -0.67
CA ASN A 667 27.15 -20.56 -1.47
C ASN A 667 26.95 -21.21 -2.86
N THR A 668 25.70 -21.44 -3.28
CA THR A 668 25.38 -22.16 -4.53
C THR A 668 24.72 -21.22 -5.53
N THR A 669 25.30 -21.11 -6.72
CA THR A 669 24.62 -20.46 -7.84
C THR A 669 23.44 -21.30 -8.30
N VAL A 670 22.23 -20.75 -8.23
CA VAL A 670 20.99 -21.49 -8.47
C VAL A 670 20.26 -21.09 -9.76
N GLY A 671 20.51 -19.90 -10.30
CA GLY A 671 19.78 -19.44 -11.48
C GLY A 671 19.91 -17.94 -11.71
N ILE A 672 18.93 -17.36 -12.41
CA ILE A 672 18.80 -15.92 -12.58
C ILE A 672 17.43 -15.47 -12.08
N SER A 673 17.36 -14.23 -11.58
CA SER A 673 16.09 -13.56 -11.26
C SER A 673 15.85 -12.40 -12.22
N GLN A 674 14.59 -12.22 -12.62
CA GLN A 674 14.17 -11.19 -13.59
C GLN A 674 14.35 -9.79 -13.02
N ASP A 675 13.86 -9.57 -11.80
CA ASP A 675 13.92 -8.31 -11.07
C ASP A 675 15.36 -7.88 -10.82
N GLY A 676 16.21 -8.80 -10.35
CA GLY A 676 17.59 -8.50 -10.00
C GLY A 676 18.45 -8.12 -11.20
N ASN A 677 18.28 -8.78 -12.34
CA ASN A 677 18.93 -8.38 -13.59
C ASN A 677 18.37 -7.05 -14.12
N SER A 678 17.07 -6.79 -13.92
CA SER A 678 16.48 -5.49 -14.25
C SER A 678 17.06 -4.37 -13.37
N TYR A 679 17.18 -4.58 -12.06
CA TYR A 679 17.84 -3.64 -11.15
C TYR A 679 19.32 -3.42 -11.49
N ALA A 680 20.03 -4.44 -11.96
CA ALA A 680 21.42 -4.29 -12.40
C ALA A 680 21.55 -3.29 -13.56
N ILE A 681 20.58 -3.27 -14.47
CA ILE A 681 20.51 -2.30 -15.57
C ILE A 681 20.13 -0.92 -15.03
N LEU A 682 19.03 -0.82 -14.27
CA LEU A 682 18.46 0.44 -13.78
C LEU A 682 19.38 1.17 -12.79
N SER A 683 20.11 0.42 -11.97
CA SER A 683 21.11 0.96 -11.07
C SER A 683 22.32 1.49 -11.80
N GLY A 684 22.59 1.03 -13.04
CA GLY A 684 23.75 1.35 -13.87
C GLY A 684 24.89 0.32 -13.81
N ILE A 685 24.77 -0.76 -13.03
CA ILE A 685 25.80 -1.80 -12.89
C ILE A 685 26.11 -2.45 -14.24
N ALA A 686 25.07 -2.84 -14.99
CA ALA A 686 25.19 -3.50 -16.30
C ALA A 686 25.61 -2.54 -17.43
N ASN A 687 25.58 -1.23 -17.17
CA ASN A 687 25.97 -0.18 -18.13
C ASN A 687 27.29 0.49 -17.76
N ALA A 688 27.96 0.02 -16.71
CA ALA A 688 29.25 0.54 -16.30
C ALA A 688 30.29 0.37 -17.42
N SER A 689 31.24 1.29 -17.53
CA SER A 689 32.29 1.23 -18.57
C SER A 689 33.14 -0.05 -18.53
N GLY A 690 33.18 -0.74 -17.39
CA GLY A 690 33.86 -2.02 -17.18
C GLY A 690 32.92 -3.21 -17.00
N ALA A 691 31.63 -3.07 -17.31
CA ALA A 691 30.68 -4.18 -17.22
C ALA A 691 31.07 -5.32 -18.20
N PRO A 692 30.89 -6.60 -17.80
CA PRO A 692 31.28 -7.75 -18.62
C PRO A 692 30.35 -7.97 -19.83
N SER A 693 29.19 -7.31 -19.87
CA SER A 693 28.18 -7.40 -20.93
C SER A 693 27.42 -6.08 -21.05
N SER A 694 26.71 -5.87 -22.16
CA SER A 694 25.81 -4.72 -22.31
C SER A 694 24.46 -5.00 -21.65
N ALA A 695 23.73 -3.96 -21.23
CA ALA A 695 22.35 -4.13 -20.75
C ALA A 695 21.47 -4.86 -21.76
N GLY A 696 21.60 -4.56 -23.06
CA GLY A 696 20.83 -5.25 -24.10
C GLY A 696 21.07 -6.77 -24.10
N ALA A 697 22.32 -7.21 -23.97
CA ALA A 697 22.62 -8.65 -23.89
C ALA A 697 22.10 -9.30 -22.59
N VAL A 698 22.04 -8.56 -21.48
CA VAL A 698 21.41 -9.04 -20.24
C VAL A 698 19.89 -9.20 -20.42
N ILE A 699 19.21 -8.27 -21.09
CA ILE A 699 17.79 -8.39 -21.47
C ILE A 699 17.59 -9.62 -22.37
N GLU A 700 18.45 -9.84 -23.36
CA GLU A 700 18.38 -11.03 -24.22
C GLU A 700 18.55 -12.34 -23.44
N ALA A 701 19.44 -12.38 -22.45
CA ALA A 701 19.63 -13.54 -21.58
C ALA A 701 18.37 -13.85 -20.75
N MET A 702 17.65 -12.81 -20.29
CA MET A 702 16.37 -12.98 -19.57
C MET A 702 15.25 -13.59 -20.42
N ARG A 703 15.37 -13.67 -21.75
CA ARG A 703 14.40 -14.40 -22.60
C ARG A 703 14.32 -15.89 -22.26
N SER A 704 15.33 -16.44 -21.59
CA SER A 704 15.28 -17.81 -21.04
C SER A 704 14.17 -18.02 -20.01
N LEU A 705 13.63 -16.94 -19.44
CA LEU A 705 12.52 -16.95 -18.49
C LEU A 705 11.14 -16.93 -19.18
N ASN A 706 11.09 -16.68 -20.50
CA ASN A 706 9.83 -16.39 -21.18
C ASN A 706 8.87 -17.59 -21.21
N THR A 707 7.62 -17.29 -20.90
CA THR A 707 6.45 -18.13 -21.15
C THR A 707 5.50 -17.40 -22.12
N PRO A 708 4.45 -18.04 -22.64
CA PRO A 708 3.40 -17.36 -23.40
C PRO A 708 2.68 -16.24 -22.63
N PHE A 709 2.79 -16.20 -21.30
CA PHE A 709 2.13 -15.25 -20.41
C PHE A 709 3.10 -14.25 -19.76
N GLY A 710 4.35 -14.20 -20.25
CA GLY A 710 5.40 -13.34 -19.74
C GLY A 710 6.58 -14.10 -19.11
N PRO A 711 7.64 -13.39 -18.69
CA PRO A 711 8.81 -14.01 -18.09
C PRO A 711 8.52 -14.49 -16.66
N LEU A 712 8.99 -15.69 -16.32
CA LEU A 712 9.02 -16.15 -14.93
C LEU A 712 9.91 -15.23 -14.08
N SER A 713 9.54 -15.00 -12.82
CA SER A 713 10.35 -14.20 -11.90
C SER A 713 11.73 -14.81 -11.66
N PHE A 714 11.84 -16.13 -11.71
CA PHE A 714 13.08 -16.88 -11.51
C PHE A 714 13.22 -18.01 -12.53
N SER A 715 14.45 -18.38 -12.86
CA SER A 715 14.69 -19.52 -13.75
C SER A 715 14.27 -20.85 -13.11
N ASN A 716 13.91 -21.83 -13.95
CA ASN A 716 13.46 -23.16 -13.52
C ASN A 716 14.54 -24.00 -12.78
N THR A 717 15.78 -23.53 -12.77
CA THR A 717 16.90 -24.12 -12.01
C THR A 717 16.84 -23.76 -10.52
N THR A 718 16.05 -22.75 -10.16
CA THR A 718 15.83 -22.34 -8.79
C THR A 718 14.74 -23.18 -8.11
N ARG A 719 14.55 -22.99 -6.80
CA ARG A 719 13.48 -23.63 -6.02
C ARG A 719 12.13 -22.92 -6.13
N PHE A 720 12.06 -21.78 -6.83
CA PHE A 720 10.88 -20.93 -6.87
C PHE A 720 9.79 -21.47 -7.79
N LEU A 721 8.55 -21.15 -7.46
CA LEU A 721 7.41 -21.54 -8.26
C LEU A 721 7.42 -20.81 -9.61
N PRO A 722 6.86 -21.42 -10.69
CA PRO A 722 6.83 -20.82 -12.02
C PRO A 722 5.74 -19.74 -12.12
N ILE A 723 5.97 -18.63 -11.42
CA ILE A 723 5.08 -17.47 -11.34
C ILE A 723 5.66 -16.32 -12.18
N VAL A 724 4.76 -15.65 -12.90
CA VAL A 724 5.05 -14.37 -13.55
C VAL A 724 4.56 -13.27 -12.61
N SER A 725 5.44 -12.36 -12.25
CA SER A 725 5.12 -11.20 -11.41
C SER A 725 5.11 -9.92 -12.25
N PRO A 726 3.96 -9.21 -12.32
CA PRO A 726 3.90 -7.86 -12.88
C PRO A 726 4.84 -6.85 -12.20
N TYR A 727 5.23 -7.05 -10.93
CA TYR A 727 6.26 -6.26 -10.26
C TYR A 727 7.62 -6.43 -10.94
N ALA A 728 8.13 -7.67 -11.02
CA ALA A 728 9.40 -7.97 -11.69
C ALA A 728 9.37 -7.60 -13.18
N SER A 729 8.23 -7.81 -13.84
CA SER A 729 8.03 -7.45 -15.26
C SER A 729 7.94 -5.95 -15.49
N GLY A 730 7.45 -5.18 -14.51
CA GLY A 730 7.47 -3.72 -14.52
C GLY A 730 8.90 -3.17 -14.54
N PHE A 731 9.80 -3.75 -13.75
CA PHE A 731 11.22 -3.39 -13.82
C PHE A 731 11.89 -3.89 -15.11
N HIS A 732 11.53 -5.07 -15.61
CA HIS A 732 12.08 -5.58 -16.87
C HIS A 732 11.70 -4.67 -18.06
N THR A 733 10.44 -4.26 -18.14
CA THR A 733 9.98 -3.29 -19.16
C THR A 733 10.71 -1.95 -19.05
N TRP A 734 10.92 -1.45 -17.82
CA TRP A 734 11.73 -0.25 -17.58
C TRP A 734 13.18 -0.44 -18.06
N ALA A 735 13.83 -1.53 -17.65
CA ALA A 735 15.20 -1.84 -18.02
C ALA A 735 15.37 -1.99 -19.55
N ALA A 736 14.37 -2.55 -20.23
CA ALA A 736 14.36 -2.66 -21.69
C ALA A 736 14.32 -1.28 -22.37
N PHE A 737 13.49 -0.34 -21.89
CA PHE A 737 13.50 1.05 -22.39
C PHE A 737 14.86 1.75 -22.13
N GLU A 738 15.43 1.60 -20.93
CA GLU A 738 16.74 2.19 -20.60
C GLU A 738 17.89 1.54 -21.40
N ALA A 739 17.74 0.28 -21.81
CA ALA A 739 18.67 -0.42 -22.71
C ALA A 739 18.47 -0.05 -24.19
N GLY A 740 17.46 0.77 -24.54
CA GLY A 740 17.10 1.11 -25.91
C GLY A 740 16.44 -0.04 -26.69
N MET A 741 15.91 -1.05 -26.00
CA MET A 741 15.20 -2.19 -26.56
C MET A 741 13.68 -1.94 -26.52
N ASP A 742 13.24 -0.86 -27.15
CA ASP A 742 11.85 -0.36 -27.05
C ASP A 742 10.81 -1.41 -27.51
N ASP A 743 11.11 -2.16 -28.57
CA ASP A 743 10.24 -3.24 -29.07
C ASP A 743 10.11 -4.41 -28.07
N GLU A 744 11.18 -4.73 -27.34
CA GLU A 744 11.15 -5.75 -26.28
C GLU A 744 10.24 -5.29 -25.14
N ALA A 745 10.34 -4.02 -24.73
CA ALA A 745 9.48 -3.45 -23.69
C ALA A 745 7.99 -3.57 -24.06
N ILE A 746 7.61 -3.21 -25.29
CA ILE A 746 6.23 -3.34 -25.76
C ILE A 746 5.78 -4.81 -25.89
N SER A 747 6.68 -5.70 -26.33
CA SER A 747 6.41 -7.14 -26.38
C SER A 747 6.11 -7.71 -25.00
N LEU A 748 6.92 -7.36 -23.99
CA LEU A 748 6.71 -7.74 -22.60
C LEU A 748 5.39 -7.20 -22.04
N MET A 749 5.05 -5.94 -22.35
CA MET A 749 3.76 -5.35 -21.98
C MET A 749 2.58 -6.15 -22.53
N ARG A 750 2.68 -6.67 -23.76
CA ARG A 750 1.63 -7.52 -24.36
C ARG A 750 1.62 -8.93 -23.78
N ALA A 751 2.77 -9.51 -23.47
CA ALA A 751 2.82 -10.87 -22.93
C ALA A 751 2.22 -10.94 -21.51
N VAL A 752 2.56 -9.99 -20.65
CA VAL A 752 2.21 -10.03 -19.22
C VAL A 752 0.80 -9.48 -18.92
N TRP A 753 0.37 -8.41 -19.59
CA TRP A 753 -0.89 -7.72 -19.25
C TRP A 753 -2.08 -8.00 -20.18
N LYS A 754 -1.89 -8.77 -21.26
CA LYS A 754 -2.98 -9.08 -22.19
C LYS A 754 -4.20 -9.69 -21.51
N ASN A 755 -3.97 -10.64 -20.61
CA ASN A 755 -5.06 -11.30 -19.88
C ASN A 755 -5.77 -10.36 -18.90
N GLN A 756 -5.09 -9.32 -18.41
CA GLN A 756 -5.62 -8.37 -17.42
C GLN A 756 -6.50 -7.30 -18.07
N THR A 757 -6.29 -7.05 -19.37
CA THR A 757 -6.98 -6.01 -20.16
C THR A 757 -8.07 -6.57 -21.07
N ASP A 758 -8.09 -7.88 -21.33
CA ASP A 758 -9.15 -8.51 -22.13
C ASP A 758 -10.44 -8.64 -21.32
N VAL A 759 -11.45 -7.83 -21.66
CA VAL A 759 -12.78 -7.83 -21.06
C VAL A 759 -13.52 -9.17 -21.15
N ASN A 760 -13.10 -10.05 -22.07
CA ASN A 760 -13.68 -11.39 -22.25
C ASN A 760 -12.97 -12.44 -21.39
N ASN A 761 -11.86 -12.09 -20.74
CA ASN A 761 -11.20 -12.99 -19.81
C ASN A 761 -12.12 -13.24 -18.60
N PRO A 762 -12.38 -14.50 -18.21
CA PRO A 762 -13.17 -14.82 -17.01
C PRO A 762 -12.61 -14.23 -15.71
N TRP A 763 -11.31 -13.90 -15.70
CA TRP A 763 -10.60 -13.28 -14.57
C TRP A 763 -10.47 -11.75 -14.71
N TYR A 764 -11.08 -11.12 -15.72
CA TYR A 764 -11.00 -9.68 -15.91
C TYR A 764 -11.52 -8.92 -14.68
N THR A 765 -10.74 -7.97 -14.19
CA THR A 765 -11.14 -7.05 -13.10
C THR A 765 -11.11 -5.59 -13.53
N GLY A 766 -10.56 -5.28 -14.71
CA GLY A 766 -10.29 -3.91 -15.14
C GLY A 766 -9.12 -3.25 -14.40
N MET A 767 -8.36 -4.03 -13.62
CA MET A 767 -7.23 -3.62 -12.79
C MET A 767 -6.00 -4.50 -13.07
N THR A 768 -4.82 -4.09 -12.57
CA THR A 768 -3.58 -4.87 -12.70
C THR A 768 -3.43 -5.87 -11.57
N TRP A 769 -2.91 -7.06 -11.87
CA TRP A 769 -2.89 -8.21 -10.94
C TRP A 769 -1.60 -8.30 -10.11
N GLU A 770 -1.69 -8.99 -8.97
CA GLU A 770 -0.57 -9.27 -8.07
C GLU A 770 0.36 -10.34 -8.67
N PHE A 771 -0.18 -11.49 -9.06
CA PHE A 771 0.59 -12.62 -9.59
C PHE A 771 -0.15 -13.39 -10.68
N ILE A 772 0.61 -13.96 -11.61
CA ILE A 772 0.10 -14.76 -12.72
C ILE A 772 0.75 -16.14 -12.69
N ASN A 773 -0.05 -17.19 -12.85
CA ASN A 773 0.47 -18.53 -13.08
C ASN A 773 1.16 -18.59 -14.45
N GLY A 774 2.47 -18.81 -14.48
CA GLY A 774 3.27 -18.80 -15.72
C GLY A 774 2.94 -19.95 -16.69
N THR A 775 2.10 -20.91 -16.29
CA THR A 775 1.64 -22.02 -17.14
C THR A 775 0.24 -21.81 -17.69
N THR A 776 -0.67 -21.20 -16.94
CA THR A 776 -2.09 -21.04 -17.36
C THR A 776 -2.45 -19.61 -17.75
N GLY A 777 -1.69 -18.61 -17.30
CA GLY A 777 -2.01 -17.20 -17.50
C GLY A 777 -3.14 -16.68 -16.60
N GLU A 778 -3.60 -17.49 -15.63
CA GLU A 778 -4.62 -17.13 -14.65
C GLU A 778 -4.00 -16.45 -13.43
N PRO A 779 -4.77 -15.72 -12.62
CA PRO A 779 -4.29 -15.22 -11.33
C PRO A 779 -3.77 -16.38 -10.47
N TYR A 780 -2.56 -16.24 -9.93
CA TYR A 780 -2.05 -17.23 -8.99
C TYR A 780 -2.76 -17.10 -7.64
N ARG A 781 -3.27 -18.21 -7.07
CA ARG A 781 -4.03 -18.24 -5.80
C ARG A 781 -5.12 -17.14 -5.74
N PRO A 782 -6.14 -17.15 -6.61
CA PRO A 782 -7.14 -16.07 -6.71
C PRO A 782 -7.93 -15.81 -5.41
N MET A 783 -8.05 -16.81 -4.54
CA MET A 783 -8.63 -16.65 -3.19
C MET A 783 -7.76 -15.83 -2.24
N TYR A 784 -6.47 -15.65 -2.54
CA TYR A 784 -5.52 -14.93 -1.71
C TYR A 784 -4.98 -13.69 -2.43
N SER A 785 -4.34 -13.88 -3.58
CA SER A 785 -3.65 -12.81 -4.31
C SER A 785 -4.62 -11.81 -4.92
N SER A 786 -4.23 -10.54 -4.91
CA SER A 786 -5.02 -9.41 -5.40
C SER A 786 -5.07 -9.38 -6.93
N GLN A 787 -6.22 -9.04 -7.48
CA GLN A 787 -6.41 -8.71 -8.90
C GLN A 787 -6.58 -7.19 -9.10
N ALA A 788 -6.41 -6.40 -8.05
CA ALA A 788 -6.26 -4.94 -8.06
C ALA A 788 -5.04 -4.52 -7.22
N HIS A 789 -3.84 -4.64 -7.80
CA HIS A 789 -2.55 -4.42 -7.13
C HIS A 789 -1.69 -3.38 -7.85
N GLY A 790 -1.27 -2.34 -7.12
CA GLY A 790 -0.55 -1.17 -7.65
C GLY A 790 0.79 -1.52 -8.28
N TRP A 791 1.46 -2.55 -7.79
CA TRP A 791 2.75 -3.00 -8.34
C TRP A 791 2.69 -3.52 -9.78
N GLY A 792 1.48 -3.70 -10.34
CA GLY A 792 1.29 -4.12 -11.72
C GLY A 792 1.11 -2.95 -12.67
N SER A 793 1.15 -1.71 -12.17
CA SER A 793 0.72 -0.52 -12.91
C SER A 793 1.79 0.14 -13.79
N ALA A 794 3.01 -0.42 -13.80
CA ALA A 794 4.18 0.15 -14.48
C ALA A 794 3.94 0.64 -15.93
N PRO A 795 3.18 -0.07 -16.78
CA PRO A 795 2.93 0.39 -18.15
C PRO A 795 2.34 1.80 -18.25
N THR A 796 1.55 2.24 -17.26
CA THR A 796 0.91 3.57 -17.27
C THR A 796 1.94 4.70 -17.34
N TRP A 797 2.89 4.72 -16.40
CA TRP A 797 3.89 5.78 -16.39
C TRP A 797 4.95 5.57 -17.47
N GLN A 798 5.27 4.32 -17.82
CA GLN A 798 6.25 4.04 -18.88
C GLN A 798 5.75 4.48 -20.26
N LEU A 799 4.49 4.24 -20.59
CA LEU A 799 3.89 4.74 -21.84
C LEU A 799 3.90 6.28 -21.87
N SER A 800 3.64 6.93 -20.74
CA SER A 800 3.67 8.40 -20.63
C SER A 800 5.09 8.98 -20.73
N ARG A 801 6.06 8.30 -20.12
CA ARG A 801 7.46 8.74 -20.06
C ARG A 801 8.24 8.45 -21.34
N TYR A 802 8.13 7.23 -21.86
CA TYR A 802 8.94 6.76 -23.00
C TYR A 802 8.20 6.91 -24.31
N VAL A 803 6.95 6.44 -24.41
CA VAL A 803 6.22 6.43 -25.70
C VAL A 803 5.67 7.82 -26.06
N LEU A 804 4.94 8.45 -25.14
CA LEU A 804 4.60 9.87 -25.27
C LEU A 804 5.89 10.72 -25.19
N GLY A 805 6.84 10.34 -24.33
CA GLY A 805 8.19 10.91 -24.34
C GLY A 805 8.42 12.06 -23.37
N VAL A 806 7.52 12.31 -22.40
CA VAL A 806 7.65 13.45 -21.48
C VAL A 806 8.24 13.01 -20.15
N ALA A 807 9.34 13.63 -19.73
CA ALA A 807 10.05 13.28 -18.49
C ALA A 807 10.67 14.51 -17.81
N PRO A 808 10.91 14.48 -16.48
CA PRO A 808 11.70 15.51 -15.82
C PRO A 808 13.17 15.39 -16.27
N ALA A 809 13.77 16.50 -16.71
CA ALA A 809 15.20 16.57 -16.99
C ALA A 809 15.99 17.00 -15.75
N THR A 810 15.35 17.75 -14.86
CA THR A 810 15.80 18.05 -13.50
C THR A 810 14.68 17.78 -12.50
N PRO A 811 14.99 17.56 -11.22
CA PRO A 811 13.98 17.45 -10.16
C PRO A 811 12.96 18.60 -10.21
N GLY A 812 11.67 18.26 -10.12
CA GLY A 812 10.56 19.21 -10.04
C GLY A 812 10.09 19.81 -11.36
N TYR A 813 10.48 19.27 -12.52
CA TYR A 813 10.08 19.76 -13.86
C TYR A 813 10.41 21.23 -14.16
N SER A 814 11.29 21.85 -13.38
CA SER A 814 11.89 23.15 -13.73
C SER A 814 12.57 23.08 -15.10
N THR A 815 13.16 21.91 -15.41
CA THR A 815 13.45 21.51 -16.78
C THR A 815 12.87 20.14 -17.11
N TRP A 816 12.49 19.94 -18.37
CA TRP A 816 11.83 18.74 -18.86
C TRP A 816 12.40 18.29 -20.21
N SER A 817 12.14 17.03 -20.56
CA SER A 817 12.48 16.44 -21.85
C SER A 817 11.20 16.03 -22.59
N PHE A 818 11.19 16.20 -23.90
CA PHE A 818 10.20 15.63 -24.82
C PHE A 818 10.94 14.80 -25.87
N ALA A 819 11.06 13.49 -25.62
CA ALA A 819 11.84 12.55 -26.40
C ALA A 819 11.03 11.26 -26.70
N PRO A 820 10.14 11.28 -27.70
CA PRO A 820 9.30 10.13 -28.03
C PRO A 820 10.06 8.87 -28.44
N ARG A 821 9.61 7.71 -27.97
CA ARG A 821 9.93 6.38 -28.48
C ARG A 821 8.72 5.86 -29.27
N THR A 822 8.82 5.83 -30.60
CA THR A 822 7.64 5.64 -31.45
C THR A 822 7.07 4.23 -31.43
N VAL A 823 7.89 3.21 -31.19
CA VAL A 823 7.48 1.79 -31.03
C VAL A 823 6.47 1.30 -32.08
N ASN A 824 6.69 1.68 -33.34
CA ASN A 824 5.83 1.38 -34.50
C ASN A 824 4.38 1.92 -34.42
N LEU A 825 4.12 2.91 -33.57
CA LEU A 825 2.84 3.64 -33.53
C LEU A 825 2.86 4.79 -34.54
N THR A 826 1.68 5.14 -35.06
CA THR A 826 1.52 6.28 -35.98
C THR A 826 1.26 7.58 -35.24
N PHE A 827 0.76 7.53 -34.01
CA PHE A 827 0.68 8.70 -33.14
C PHE A 827 0.66 8.33 -31.67
N ALA A 828 1.06 9.27 -30.83
CA ALA A 828 0.69 9.30 -29.41
C ALA A 828 0.47 10.75 -28.95
N ASN A 829 -0.49 10.96 -28.05
CA ASN A 829 -0.78 12.25 -27.42
C ASN A 829 -1.23 12.06 -25.98
N GLY A 830 -0.99 13.07 -25.14
CA GLY A 830 -1.30 12.97 -23.74
C GLY A 830 -0.94 14.23 -22.95
N ARG A 831 -1.18 14.14 -21.64
CA ARG A 831 -0.82 15.19 -20.68
C ARG A 831 -0.08 14.56 -19.51
N VAL A 832 1.00 15.21 -19.08
CA VAL A 832 1.75 14.85 -17.87
C VAL A 832 1.57 15.98 -16.87
N PRO A 833 0.95 15.72 -15.70
CA PRO A 833 0.84 16.73 -14.65
C PRO A 833 2.23 17.01 -14.07
N THR A 834 2.49 18.26 -13.68
CA THR A 834 3.77 18.67 -13.07
C THR A 834 3.52 19.72 -11.99
N PRO A 835 4.49 20.00 -11.10
CA PRO A 835 4.37 21.10 -10.13
C PRO A 835 4.06 22.48 -10.74
N TRP A 836 4.42 22.68 -12.01
CA TRP A 836 4.26 23.94 -12.74
C TRP A 836 2.92 24.00 -13.52
N GLY A 837 2.12 22.94 -13.52
CA GLY A 837 0.99 22.72 -14.41
C GLY A 837 1.26 21.61 -15.43
N SER A 838 0.25 21.19 -16.19
CA SER A 838 0.41 20.06 -17.12
C SER A 838 1.27 20.41 -18.35
N ILE A 839 2.13 19.49 -18.74
CA ILE A 839 2.75 19.46 -20.08
C ILE A 839 1.81 18.66 -20.99
N VAL A 840 1.30 19.28 -22.05
CA VAL A 840 0.47 18.62 -23.06
C VAL A 840 1.33 18.37 -24.29
N ALA A 841 1.47 17.12 -24.69
CA ALA A 841 2.37 16.72 -25.77
C ALA A 841 1.67 15.74 -26.74
N GLY A 842 2.15 15.73 -27.98
CA GLY A 842 1.75 14.73 -28.95
C GLY A 842 2.66 14.70 -30.15
N TRP A 843 2.67 13.57 -30.85
CA TRP A 843 3.43 13.38 -32.07
C TRP A 843 2.67 12.47 -33.04
N GLU A 844 2.95 12.63 -34.33
CA GLU A 844 2.40 11.84 -35.43
C GLU A 844 3.51 11.49 -36.42
N ASP A 845 3.58 10.23 -36.83
CA ASP A 845 4.50 9.69 -37.82
C ASP A 845 3.73 9.09 -38.99
N THR A 846 3.82 9.74 -40.16
CA THR A 846 3.22 9.25 -41.41
C THR A 846 4.25 8.49 -42.27
N GLY A 847 5.46 8.26 -41.76
CA GLY A 847 6.62 7.76 -42.49
C GLY A 847 7.32 8.85 -43.30
N SER A 848 6.56 9.63 -44.08
CA SER A 848 7.08 10.76 -44.85
C SER A 848 7.33 12.01 -44.00
N THR A 849 6.53 12.20 -42.96
CA THR A 849 6.61 13.37 -42.08
C THR A 849 6.49 12.95 -40.63
N PHE A 850 7.27 13.58 -39.76
CA PHE A 850 7.17 13.45 -38.31
C PHE A 850 6.75 14.80 -37.73
N SER A 851 5.56 14.87 -37.16
CA SER A 851 5.01 16.09 -36.56
C SER A 851 4.98 15.96 -35.04
N MET A 852 5.35 17.02 -34.31
CA MET A 852 5.28 17.06 -32.85
C MET A 852 4.63 18.35 -32.40
N GLN A 853 3.86 18.26 -31.32
CA GLN A 853 3.24 19.40 -30.65
C GLN A 853 3.52 19.31 -29.15
N ILE A 854 3.95 20.41 -28.55
CA ILE A 854 4.08 20.49 -27.08
C ILE A 854 3.66 21.86 -26.56
N THR A 855 2.92 21.84 -25.45
CA THR A 855 2.55 23.01 -24.66
C THR A 855 3.02 22.77 -23.23
N ALA A 856 4.00 23.55 -22.79
CA ALA A 856 4.58 23.44 -21.47
C ALA A 856 4.23 24.66 -20.60
N PRO A 857 4.22 24.53 -19.27
CA PRO A 857 3.93 25.66 -18.39
C PRO A 857 4.98 26.77 -18.48
N ALA A 858 4.52 28.01 -18.29
CA ALA A 858 5.39 29.18 -18.25
C ALA A 858 6.42 29.08 -17.12
N GLY A 859 7.65 29.53 -17.39
CA GLY A 859 8.75 29.51 -16.41
C GLY A 859 9.51 28.18 -16.30
N THR A 860 9.17 27.20 -17.14
CA THR A 860 9.92 25.94 -17.29
C THR A 860 10.77 25.95 -18.56
N ASN A 861 11.78 25.10 -18.67
CA ASN A 861 12.59 24.94 -19.91
C ASN A 861 12.59 23.50 -20.38
N GLY A 862 12.59 23.28 -21.70
CA GLY A 862 12.51 21.95 -22.29
C GLY A 862 13.68 21.62 -23.20
N THR A 863 14.03 20.34 -23.30
CA THR A 863 14.77 19.79 -24.44
C THR A 863 13.83 18.93 -25.26
N ILE A 864 13.68 19.22 -26.55
CA ILE A 864 12.91 18.40 -27.49
C ILE A 864 13.89 17.56 -28.31
N VAL A 865 13.67 16.26 -28.36
CA VAL A 865 14.41 15.29 -29.17
C VAL A 865 13.52 14.83 -30.31
N ILE A 866 13.95 15.06 -31.54
CA ILE A 866 13.19 14.81 -32.77
C ILE A 866 13.72 13.52 -33.40
N PRO A 867 12.98 12.40 -33.31
CA PRO A 867 13.42 11.11 -33.85
C PRO A 867 13.73 11.20 -35.35
N GLY A 868 14.90 10.69 -35.76
CA GLY A 868 15.31 10.66 -37.17
C GLY A 868 15.56 12.03 -37.82
N GLY A 869 15.63 13.11 -37.05
CA GLY A 869 15.86 14.47 -37.55
C GLY A 869 17.17 14.66 -38.35
N GLY A 870 18.17 13.80 -38.11
CA GLY A 870 19.47 13.79 -38.78
C GLY A 870 19.43 13.75 -40.31
N ASN A 871 18.37 13.15 -40.87
CA ASN A 871 18.19 12.95 -42.31
C ASN A 871 17.00 13.73 -42.88
N LYS A 872 16.38 14.61 -42.10
CA LYS A 872 15.15 15.32 -42.45
C LYS A 872 15.36 16.83 -42.42
N THR A 873 14.55 17.57 -43.18
CA THR A 873 14.42 19.02 -43.01
C THR A 873 13.53 19.27 -41.80
N VAL A 874 14.08 19.86 -40.74
CA VAL A 874 13.34 20.12 -39.49
C VAL A 874 12.92 21.58 -39.44
N ALA A 875 11.64 21.83 -39.20
CA ALA A 875 11.10 23.17 -38.95
C ALA A 875 10.40 23.25 -37.58
N ILE A 876 10.61 24.35 -36.87
CA ILE A 876 9.97 24.67 -35.58
C ILE A 876 9.17 25.96 -35.74
N ASN A 877 7.86 25.90 -35.48
CA ASN A 877 6.92 27.00 -35.72
C ASN A 877 7.02 27.56 -37.15
N GLY A 878 7.28 26.68 -38.12
CA GLY A 878 7.46 27.04 -39.54
C GLY A 878 8.84 27.56 -39.93
N VAL A 879 9.80 27.62 -39.00
CA VAL A 879 11.17 28.09 -39.25
C VAL A 879 12.13 26.90 -39.30
N GLU A 880 12.87 26.77 -40.41
CA GLU A 880 13.84 25.69 -40.60
C GLU A 880 15.02 25.78 -39.62
N VAL A 881 15.40 24.64 -39.04
CA VAL A 881 16.50 24.47 -38.09
C VAL A 881 17.69 23.87 -38.82
N THR A 882 18.74 24.65 -39.06
CA THR A 882 19.97 24.15 -39.68
C THR A 882 21.05 23.87 -38.63
N ALA A 883 21.72 22.71 -38.73
CA ALA A 883 22.73 22.22 -37.80
C ALA A 883 23.99 23.11 -37.61
N SER A 884 24.12 24.19 -38.39
CA SER A 884 25.28 25.10 -38.42
C SER A 884 25.21 26.29 -37.46
N GLY A 885 24.20 26.37 -36.57
CA GLY A 885 24.13 27.40 -35.52
C GLY A 885 23.91 28.85 -36.01
N ASN A 886 23.68 29.06 -37.31
CA ASN A 886 23.59 30.38 -37.96
C ASN A 886 22.20 30.71 -38.55
N ALA A 887 21.12 30.05 -38.12
CA ALA A 887 19.76 30.35 -38.57
C ALA A 887 18.96 31.15 -37.53
N THR A 888 18.05 32.00 -38.02
CA THR A 888 17.05 32.81 -37.29
C THR A 888 16.03 31.93 -36.55
N LEU A 889 16.47 31.15 -35.56
CA LEU A 889 15.55 30.43 -34.67
C LEU A 889 14.64 31.43 -33.95
N PRO A 890 13.39 31.04 -33.61
CA PRO A 890 12.57 31.82 -32.71
C PRO A 890 13.32 32.14 -31.41
N GLU A 891 13.10 33.33 -30.82
CA GLU A 891 13.82 33.82 -29.63
C GLU A 891 13.82 32.81 -28.45
N SER A 892 12.78 31.96 -28.37
CA SER A 892 12.62 30.93 -27.35
C SER A 892 13.19 29.56 -27.72
N VAL A 893 13.96 29.42 -28.80
CA VAL A 893 14.48 28.14 -29.31
C VAL A 893 15.98 28.23 -29.56
N THR A 894 16.74 27.27 -29.06
CA THR A 894 18.19 27.16 -29.31
C THR A 894 18.56 25.75 -29.74
N TRP A 895 19.52 25.65 -30.66
CA TRP A 895 20.05 24.36 -31.09
C TRP A 895 20.86 23.70 -29.97
N ALA A 896 20.58 22.42 -29.69
CA ALA A 896 21.21 21.65 -28.61
C ALA A 896 22.06 20.47 -29.09
N GLY A 897 22.16 20.25 -30.40
CA GLY A 897 23.02 19.24 -31.01
C GLY A 897 22.28 18.08 -31.67
N VAL A 898 23.02 17.01 -31.96
CA VAL A 898 22.52 15.75 -32.54
C VAL A 898 22.84 14.62 -31.57
N GLU A 899 21.92 13.68 -31.42
CA GLU A 899 22.10 12.46 -30.64
C GLU A 899 21.74 11.25 -31.52
N GLY A 900 22.76 10.51 -31.95
CA GLY A 900 22.59 9.48 -32.98
C GLY A 900 22.02 10.06 -34.27
N SER A 901 20.82 9.63 -34.66
CA SER A 901 20.06 10.17 -35.79
C SER A 901 19.03 11.24 -35.42
N ALA A 902 18.92 11.62 -34.14
CA ALA A 902 17.93 12.58 -33.66
C ALA A 902 18.48 14.00 -33.54
N TYR A 903 17.63 15.01 -33.77
CA TYR A 903 17.96 16.42 -33.53
C TYR A 903 17.49 16.86 -32.15
N ARG A 904 18.28 17.73 -31.51
CA ARG A 904 17.96 18.29 -30.19
C ARG A 904 17.85 19.80 -30.25
N VAL A 905 16.78 20.31 -29.66
CA VAL A 905 16.56 21.75 -29.48
C VAL A 905 16.15 22.03 -28.05
N ASN A 906 16.67 23.10 -27.48
CA ASN A 906 16.21 23.61 -26.21
C ASN A 906 15.15 24.66 -26.46
N VAL A 907 14.10 24.64 -25.66
CA VAL A 907 13.01 25.61 -25.69
C VAL A 907 12.83 26.25 -24.33
N THR A 908 12.58 27.55 -24.30
CA THR A 908 12.13 28.23 -23.07
C THR A 908 10.60 28.24 -23.05
N GLY A 909 10.03 27.79 -21.94
CA GLY A 909 8.58 27.70 -21.74
C GLY A 909 7.95 29.09 -21.70
N GLY A 910 7.21 29.41 -22.75
CA GLY A 910 6.33 30.59 -22.87
C GLY A 910 4.87 30.18 -23.02
N THR A 911 3.96 31.15 -23.22
CA THR A 911 2.51 30.90 -23.31
C THR A 911 2.05 30.20 -24.61
N GLY A 912 2.98 29.67 -25.42
CA GLY A 912 2.71 29.19 -26.78
C GLY A 912 3.08 27.74 -26.99
N THR A 913 2.33 27.09 -27.88
CA THR A 913 2.62 25.74 -28.38
C THR A 913 3.82 25.76 -29.32
N PHE A 914 4.71 24.76 -29.21
CA PHE A 914 5.72 24.47 -30.22
C PHE A 914 5.19 23.42 -31.20
N ILE A 915 5.26 23.73 -32.50
CA ILE A 915 4.91 22.82 -33.59
C ILE A 915 6.21 22.48 -34.32
N ILE A 916 6.56 21.20 -34.36
CA ILE A 916 7.75 20.70 -35.05
C ILE A 916 7.30 19.83 -36.21
N SER A 917 7.91 20.00 -37.38
CA SER A 917 7.74 19.13 -38.54
C SER A 917 9.10 18.70 -39.08
N ALA A 918 9.29 17.41 -39.30
CA ALA A 918 10.46 16.85 -39.96
C ALA A 918 10.03 16.07 -41.20
N SER A 919 10.51 16.48 -42.38
CA SER A 919 10.17 15.88 -43.69
C SER A 919 11.39 15.52 -44.52
#